data_AF-A0AAV4ATL3-F1
#
_entry.id   AF-A0AAV4ATL3-F1
#
_cell.length_a   1.000
_cell.length_b   1.000
_cell.length_c   1.000
_cell.angle_alpha   90.00
_cell.angle_beta   90.00
_cell.angle_gamma   90.00
#
_symmetry.space_group_name_H-M   'P 1'
#
loop_
_entity.id
_entity.type
_entity.pdbx_description
1 polymer ?
#
loop_
_entity_poly.entity_id
_entity_poly.type
_entity_poly.pdbx_seq_one_letter_code
_entity_poly.pdbx_strand_id
1 'polypeptide(L)'
;MSGLGIAPTQAHLTVFKPFFVSLNLPYSVTRGEHLALQANVFNYLQQDVTVRVTLAKSSEFFNIFIGANKLETWRQEEVYQDIMVAAGEAKSVYFPIIPSELGRINLEVKAQSTVAADAVRRQLLVEAEGVPKEYNVPVLIDLTDGRNSFSETVNLTLPATTVRGSELVRVSAVGDLMGPTLAGLDSLLRMPTGCGEQTMLSLAPNVYVIDYLKSANQLTVEIETKALDFTESGYQRELTYKHKDGSFSAFGERDDSGSMWLTAFVTRVFHQAKSHIFVDDNVIIRAIDWMISHQATNGSFPEPGRVIHKGMQGEAAGGLGLTCFVYISLLENQDLYTAGASKATFEKAKARALTYLETQVATTTDVYILAMASYAFQLAKSSQAQNILDRLEALAVKEGNMRYWHKPEAPKAKSGSWRAPHGATAVDTEMSSYVLLAYAVKADIVGGKGILQWVAQQRNPNGGFSSTQDTVVALNAMSEFAKLAYSNNFNVHITAQLDAAPVYTFDIQQSNSLILQTREVAVFFNIETEVEDLTFDLTVTMIEETMNWLVVETCTRWLGEGESSAMAVEEIGIPSGFVVDPETITALPILKRTETQNKKIVLYFDEIGKADVCLTFRAQRTGLVAKSQPTAVRVYDYYEPGNQVTQFYQSKILKESSMCEVCVECENCV
;
A
#
# COMPACT_ATOMS: atom_id res chain seq x y z
N MET A 1 5.49 -55.38 2.60
CA MET A 1 5.00 -54.02 2.88
C MET A 1 6.08 -53.04 2.44
N SER A 2 5.90 -52.39 1.29
CA SER A 2 6.75 -51.28 0.84
C SER A 2 6.06 -49.98 1.29
N GLY A 3 6.36 -49.56 2.52
CA GLY A 3 5.88 -48.31 3.10
C GLY A 3 6.89 -47.17 2.96
N LEU A 4 6.60 -46.04 3.61
CA LEU A 4 7.51 -44.90 3.69
C LEU A 4 8.74 -45.25 4.55
N GLY A 5 9.94 -44.96 4.06
CA GLY A 5 11.20 -45.18 4.77
C GLY A 5 11.98 -43.88 4.90
N ILE A 6 12.29 -43.48 6.13
CA ILE A 6 13.18 -42.34 6.40
C ILE A 6 14.62 -42.85 6.36
N ALA A 7 15.48 -42.16 5.62
CA ALA A 7 16.90 -42.49 5.58
C ALA A 7 17.50 -42.36 6.98
N PRO A 8 18.36 -43.32 7.42
CA PRO A 8 18.86 -43.35 8.80
C PRO A 8 19.76 -42.17 9.16
N THR A 9 20.25 -41.43 8.16
CA THR A 9 21.02 -40.19 8.33
C THR A 9 20.70 -39.22 7.20
N GLN A 10 20.81 -37.93 7.50
CA GLN A 10 20.77 -36.89 6.49
C GLN A 10 22.12 -36.90 5.76
N ALA A 11 22.11 -36.93 4.43
CA ALA A 11 23.34 -36.81 3.66
C ALA A 11 23.90 -35.38 3.84
N HIS A 12 25.13 -35.27 4.35
CA HIS A 12 25.83 -33.99 4.48
C HIS A 12 26.78 -33.80 3.30
N LEU A 13 26.60 -32.69 2.58
CA LEU A 13 27.50 -32.26 1.51
C LEU A 13 28.21 -30.98 1.96
N THR A 14 29.52 -31.04 2.16
CA THR A 14 30.35 -29.86 2.48
C THR A 14 30.89 -29.26 1.18
N VAL A 15 30.44 -28.05 0.85
CA VAL A 15 30.99 -27.24 -0.25
C VAL A 15 31.93 -26.21 0.35
N PHE A 16 33.21 -26.27 0.01
CA PHE A 16 34.23 -25.38 0.56
C PHE A 16 35.20 -24.94 -0.54
N LYS A 17 35.46 -23.63 -0.60
CA LYS A 17 36.47 -23.03 -1.47
C LYS A 17 37.61 -22.50 -0.61
N PRO A 18 38.86 -22.95 -0.79
CA PRO A 18 39.97 -22.61 0.10
C PRO A 18 40.53 -21.20 -0.14
N PHE A 19 40.17 -20.54 -1.23
CA PHE A 19 40.56 -19.16 -1.52
C PHE A 19 39.40 -18.46 -2.22
N PHE A 20 38.90 -17.36 -1.65
CA PHE A 20 37.77 -16.64 -2.23
C PHE A 20 37.72 -15.17 -1.81
N VAL A 21 37.01 -14.39 -2.60
CA VAL A 21 36.71 -12.98 -2.32
C VAL A 21 35.22 -12.80 -2.04
N SER A 22 34.91 -11.98 -1.05
CA SER A 22 33.54 -11.59 -0.70
C SER A 22 33.42 -10.07 -0.64
N LEU A 23 32.28 -9.53 -1.04
CA LEU A 23 31.99 -8.09 -0.96
C LEU A 23 31.05 -7.82 0.21
N ASN A 24 31.39 -6.84 1.03
CA ASN A 24 30.49 -6.31 2.04
C ASN A 24 29.75 -5.10 1.44
N LEU A 25 28.45 -5.24 1.23
CA LEU A 25 27.61 -4.23 0.57
C LEU A 25 26.49 -3.78 1.51
N PRO A 26 26.18 -2.48 1.59
CA PRO A 26 24.93 -2.04 2.17
C PRO A 26 23.75 -2.53 1.32
N TYR A 27 22.54 -2.50 1.88
CA TYR A 27 21.33 -2.82 1.13
C TYR A 27 21.16 -1.95 -0.12
N SER A 28 21.32 -0.63 0.06
CA SER A 28 21.30 0.37 -1.02
C SER A 28 22.11 1.61 -0.66
N VAL A 29 22.50 2.36 -1.69
CA VAL A 29 23.13 3.69 -1.61
C VAL A 29 22.35 4.69 -2.43
N THR A 30 22.40 5.96 -2.08
CA THR A 30 21.78 7.04 -2.86
C THR A 30 22.77 7.53 -3.92
N ARG A 31 22.27 7.90 -5.11
CA ARG A 31 23.11 8.41 -6.20
C ARG A 31 23.97 9.60 -5.73
N GLY A 32 25.24 9.61 -6.13
CA GLY A 32 26.20 10.64 -5.76
C GLY A 32 26.82 10.50 -4.37
N GLU A 33 26.38 9.54 -3.54
CA GLU A 33 27.08 9.22 -2.29
C GLU A 33 28.42 8.51 -2.58
N HIS A 34 29.38 8.70 -1.67
CA HIS A 34 30.71 8.12 -1.79
C HIS A 34 30.77 6.84 -0.95
N LEU A 35 30.87 5.66 -1.58
CA LEU A 35 30.92 4.36 -0.89
C LEU A 35 32.35 3.81 -0.89
N ALA A 36 32.89 3.43 0.27
CA ALA A 36 34.08 2.59 0.32
C ALA A 36 33.66 1.11 0.22
N LEU A 37 33.76 0.55 -0.99
CA LEU A 37 33.46 -0.86 -1.25
C LEU A 37 34.50 -1.75 -0.58
N GLN A 38 34.10 -2.50 0.44
CA GLN A 38 34.97 -3.44 1.14
C GLN A 38 34.97 -4.81 0.45
N ALA A 39 36.14 -5.25 0.01
CA ALA A 39 36.40 -6.58 -0.52
C ALA A 39 37.26 -7.39 0.46
N ASN A 40 36.71 -8.49 0.97
CA ASN A 40 37.38 -9.40 1.91
C ASN A 40 37.95 -10.59 1.15
N VAL A 41 39.27 -10.76 1.21
CA VAL A 41 39.97 -11.90 0.62
C VAL A 41 40.30 -12.90 1.72
N PHE A 42 39.81 -14.14 1.56
CA PHE A 42 40.02 -15.23 2.50
C PHE A 42 41.04 -16.22 1.93
N ASN A 43 42.05 -16.56 2.73
CA ASN A 43 43.07 -17.53 2.35
C ASN A 43 43.12 -18.70 3.35
N TYR A 44 42.43 -19.79 3.04
CA TYR A 44 42.51 -21.04 3.79
C TYR A 44 43.56 -22.02 3.22
N LEU A 45 44.45 -21.56 2.33
CA LEU A 45 45.60 -22.34 1.88
C LEU A 45 46.62 -22.46 3.02
N GLN A 46 47.49 -23.47 2.93
CA GLN A 46 48.55 -23.71 3.91
C GLN A 46 49.78 -22.81 3.69
N GLN A 47 49.66 -21.78 2.85
CA GLN A 47 50.74 -20.86 2.55
C GLN A 47 50.22 -19.44 2.42
N ASP A 48 51.13 -18.54 2.74
CA ASP A 48 51.07 -17.11 2.52
C ASP A 48 50.97 -16.81 1.01
N VAL A 49 49.99 -15.99 0.61
CA VAL A 49 49.79 -15.60 -0.80
C VAL A 49 49.78 -14.09 -1.00
N THR A 50 50.52 -13.62 -2.00
CA THR A 50 50.37 -12.26 -2.53
C THR A 50 49.25 -12.25 -3.56
N VAL A 51 48.25 -11.40 -3.34
CA VAL A 51 47.02 -11.35 -4.12
C VAL A 51 46.87 -9.96 -4.72
N ARG A 52 46.66 -9.89 -6.03
CA ARG A 52 46.15 -8.72 -6.73
C ARG A 52 44.64 -8.71 -6.66
N VAL A 53 44.07 -7.74 -5.97
CA VAL A 53 42.62 -7.52 -5.90
C VAL A 53 42.27 -6.39 -6.86
N THR A 54 41.41 -6.66 -7.84
CA THR A 54 41.07 -5.74 -8.94
C THR A 54 39.58 -5.47 -8.94
N LEU A 55 39.17 -4.20 -8.88
CA LEU A 55 37.83 -3.75 -9.18
C LEU A 55 37.75 -3.43 -10.69
N ALA A 56 36.89 -4.16 -11.40
CA ALA A 56 36.72 -3.99 -12.84
C ALA A 56 36.19 -2.60 -13.19
N LYS A 57 36.63 -2.06 -14.33
CA LYS A 57 36.08 -0.83 -14.90
C LYS A 57 34.58 -0.98 -15.14
N SER A 58 33.80 0.04 -14.77
CA SER A 58 32.38 0.17 -15.11
C SER A 58 32.06 1.58 -15.62
N SER A 59 31.02 1.68 -16.44
CA SER A 59 30.40 2.96 -16.81
C SER A 59 29.34 3.42 -15.79
N GLU A 60 28.95 2.54 -14.85
CA GLU A 60 27.84 2.76 -13.91
C GLU A 60 28.28 3.50 -12.63
N PHE A 61 29.59 3.61 -12.39
CA PHE A 61 30.18 4.30 -11.24
C PHE A 61 31.55 4.89 -11.59
N PHE A 62 32.02 5.82 -10.77
CA PHE A 62 33.40 6.34 -10.81
C PHE A 62 34.20 5.76 -9.65
N ASN A 63 35.49 5.49 -9.84
CA ASN A 63 36.41 5.25 -8.73
C ASN A 63 36.97 6.57 -8.21
N ILE A 64 37.08 6.68 -6.89
CA ILE A 64 37.68 7.85 -6.24
C ILE A 64 39.16 7.55 -5.99
N PHE A 65 40.02 8.39 -6.56
CA PHE A 65 41.46 8.38 -6.32
C PHE A 65 41.82 9.51 -5.38
N ILE A 66 42.51 9.14 -4.30
CA ILE A 66 42.92 10.07 -3.25
C ILE A 66 44.40 10.37 -3.48
N GLY A 67 44.69 11.61 -3.86
CA GLY A 67 46.06 12.08 -4.06
C GLY A 67 46.80 12.25 -2.74
N ALA A 68 48.13 12.38 -2.79
CA ALA A 68 48.97 12.63 -1.60
C ALA A 68 48.62 13.93 -0.84
N ASN A 69 47.94 14.87 -1.53
CA ASN A 69 47.41 16.10 -0.95
C ASN A 69 45.98 15.94 -0.40
N LYS A 70 45.46 14.70 -0.31
CA LYS A 70 44.09 14.35 0.10
C LYS A 70 43.00 14.93 -0.80
N LEU A 71 43.34 15.36 -2.02
CA LEU A 71 42.34 15.75 -3.02
C LEU A 71 41.79 14.51 -3.72
N GLU A 72 40.48 14.46 -3.86
CA GLU A 72 39.75 13.40 -4.55
C GLU A 72 39.66 13.71 -6.06
N THR A 73 39.96 12.71 -6.90
CA THR A 73 39.74 12.76 -8.35
C THR A 73 38.96 11.54 -8.79
N TRP A 74 38.10 11.67 -9.80
CA TRP A 74 37.15 10.61 -10.16
C TRP A 74 37.40 10.11 -11.57
N ARG A 75 37.59 8.80 -11.74
CA ARG A 75 37.86 8.18 -13.06
C ARG A 75 37.16 6.84 -13.21
N GLN A 76 36.72 6.53 -14.42
CA GLN A 76 36.14 5.23 -14.80
C GLN A 76 37.22 4.35 -15.43
N GLU A 77 38.04 3.77 -14.57
CA GLU A 77 39.14 2.88 -14.97
C GLU A 77 39.20 1.65 -14.06
N GLU A 78 39.99 0.66 -14.46
CA GLU A 78 40.25 -0.50 -13.62
C GLU A 78 41.21 -0.09 -12.49
N VAL A 79 40.93 -0.53 -11.26
CA VAL A 79 41.75 -0.22 -10.08
C VAL A 79 42.14 -1.52 -9.39
N TYR A 80 43.39 -1.62 -8.94
CA TYR A 80 43.87 -2.79 -8.23
C TYR A 80 44.71 -2.42 -7.02
N GLN A 81 44.75 -3.30 -6.04
CA GLN A 81 45.65 -3.24 -4.89
C GLN A 81 46.29 -4.61 -4.69
N ASP A 82 47.60 -4.62 -4.45
CA ASP A 82 48.36 -5.83 -4.17
C ASP A 82 48.50 -5.99 -2.64
N ILE A 83 47.97 -7.10 -2.11
CA ILE A 83 48.00 -7.38 -0.68
C ILE A 83 48.62 -8.75 -0.39
N MET A 84 49.29 -8.83 0.75
CA MET A 84 49.72 -10.10 1.32
C MET A 84 48.64 -10.65 2.26
N VAL A 85 48.21 -11.89 2.06
CA VAL A 85 47.25 -12.61 2.91
C VAL A 85 47.92 -13.86 3.46
N ALA A 86 48.11 -13.93 4.78
CA ALA A 86 48.77 -15.06 5.41
C ALA A 86 47.91 -16.34 5.35
N ALA A 87 48.53 -17.49 5.55
CA ALA A 87 47.86 -18.78 5.62
C ALA A 87 46.81 -18.80 6.76
N GLY A 88 45.56 -19.14 6.44
CA GLY A 88 44.46 -19.20 7.41
C GLY A 88 43.85 -17.85 7.79
N GLU A 89 44.29 -16.74 7.17
CA GLU A 89 43.81 -15.40 7.48
C GLU A 89 42.89 -14.81 6.41
N ALA A 90 42.25 -13.69 6.74
CA ALA A 90 41.48 -12.87 5.82
C ALA A 90 41.96 -11.42 5.88
N LYS A 91 41.93 -10.73 4.75
CA LYS A 91 42.31 -9.31 4.67
C LYS A 91 41.32 -8.52 3.82
N SER A 92 41.01 -7.31 4.29
CA SER A 92 40.13 -6.36 3.62
C SER A 92 40.91 -5.43 2.68
N VAL A 93 40.30 -5.12 1.54
CA VAL A 93 40.72 -4.06 0.61
C VAL A 93 39.52 -3.15 0.38
N TYR A 94 39.74 -1.84 0.29
CA TYR A 94 38.67 -0.87 0.09
C TYR A 94 38.82 -0.15 -1.24
N PHE A 95 37.73 -0.11 -2.01
CA PHE A 95 37.62 0.63 -3.26
C PHE A 95 36.58 1.75 -3.11
N PRO A 96 37.02 3.00 -2.91
CA PRO A 96 36.15 4.16 -2.97
C PRO A 96 35.47 4.33 -4.33
N ILE A 97 34.14 4.36 -4.37
CA ILE A 97 33.33 4.54 -5.58
C ILE A 97 32.21 5.57 -5.40
N ILE A 98 31.77 6.17 -6.52
CA ILE A 98 30.59 7.04 -6.61
C ILE A 98 29.66 6.46 -7.67
N PRO A 99 28.51 5.90 -7.28
CA PRO A 99 27.49 5.46 -8.23
C PRO A 99 26.92 6.65 -9.01
N SER A 100 26.85 6.52 -10.34
CA SER A 100 26.29 7.55 -11.23
C SER A 100 24.97 7.13 -11.86
N GLU A 101 24.74 5.83 -12.04
CA GLU A 101 23.52 5.27 -12.62
C GLU A 101 22.56 4.78 -11.53
N LEU A 102 21.26 4.94 -11.76
CA LEU A 102 20.21 4.45 -10.87
C LEU A 102 19.89 2.97 -11.12
N GLY A 103 19.33 2.29 -10.12
CA GLY A 103 18.98 0.88 -10.20
C GLY A 103 20.11 -0.06 -9.78
N ARG A 104 20.13 -1.28 -10.32
CA ARG A 104 21.08 -2.32 -9.91
C ARG A 104 22.36 -2.29 -10.74
N ILE A 105 23.41 -1.66 -10.22
CA ILE A 105 24.71 -1.58 -10.87
C ILE A 105 25.55 -2.83 -10.57
N ASN A 106 26.44 -3.21 -11.48
CA ASN A 106 27.29 -4.39 -11.31
C ASN A 106 28.65 -4.03 -10.71
N LEU A 107 29.01 -4.71 -9.62
CA LEU A 107 30.32 -4.63 -8.99
C LEU A 107 31.04 -5.97 -9.20
N GLU A 108 32.14 -5.95 -9.94
CA GLU A 108 32.96 -7.13 -10.21
C GLU A 108 34.36 -6.96 -9.62
N VAL A 109 34.71 -7.83 -8.67
CA VAL A 109 36.02 -7.85 -8.02
C VAL A 109 36.71 -9.18 -8.26
N LYS A 110 37.97 -9.12 -8.68
CA LYS A 110 38.83 -10.27 -8.96
C LYS A 110 39.97 -10.31 -7.96
N ALA A 111 40.23 -11.45 -7.35
CA ALA A 111 41.37 -11.71 -6.48
C ALA A 111 42.26 -12.76 -7.15
N GLN A 112 43.48 -12.39 -7.52
CA GLN A 112 44.39 -13.24 -8.29
C GLN A 112 45.74 -13.37 -7.60
N SER A 113 46.21 -14.59 -7.41
CA SER A 113 47.57 -14.92 -6.99
C SER A 113 48.20 -15.89 -7.99
N THR A 114 49.46 -16.26 -7.78
CA THR A 114 50.15 -17.26 -8.61
C THR A 114 49.59 -18.68 -8.46
N VAL A 115 48.89 -18.97 -7.36
CA VAL A 115 48.43 -20.33 -7.00
C VAL A 115 46.91 -20.47 -6.91
N ALA A 116 46.19 -19.36 -6.78
CA ALA A 116 44.74 -19.36 -6.63
C ALA A 116 44.14 -18.06 -7.19
N ALA A 117 42.92 -18.15 -7.71
CA ALA A 117 42.17 -17.01 -8.17
C ALA A 117 40.68 -17.18 -7.87
N ASP A 118 40.00 -16.06 -7.64
CA ASP A 118 38.56 -15.97 -7.51
C ASP A 118 38.05 -14.67 -8.09
N ALA A 119 36.77 -14.65 -8.47
CA ALA A 119 36.08 -13.46 -8.90
C ALA A 119 34.64 -13.49 -8.40
N VAL A 120 34.15 -12.34 -7.93
CA VAL A 120 32.79 -12.18 -7.46
C VAL A 120 32.14 -11.02 -8.19
N ARG A 121 30.92 -11.24 -8.68
CA ARG A 121 30.05 -10.20 -9.22
C ARG A 121 28.82 -10.07 -8.33
N ARG A 122 28.57 -8.87 -7.82
CA ARG A 122 27.38 -8.54 -7.02
C ARG A 122 26.68 -7.33 -7.63
N GLN A 123 25.40 -7.19 -7.32
CA GLN A 123 24.62 -6.02 -7.71
C GLN A 123 24.41 -5.12 -6.50
N LEU A 124 24.72 -3.84 -6.64
CA LEU A 124 24.42 -2.81 -5.65
C LEU A 124 23.20 -2.02 -6.11
N LEU A 125 22.21 -1.84 -5.23
CA LEU A 125 21.05 -1.01 -5.51
C LEU A 125 21.38 0.46 -5.27
N VAL A 126 21.24 1.27 -6.31
CA VAL A 126 21.41 2.72 -6.29
C VAL A 126 20.02 3.36 -6.37
N GLU A 127 19.64 4.04 -5.30
CA GLU A 127 18.37 4.76 -5.18
C GLU A 127 18.53 6.21 -5.63
N ALA A 128 17.45 6.79 -6.16
CA ALA A 128 17.39 8.21 -6.43
C ALA A 128 17.25 8.99 -5.13
N GLU A 129 17.81 10.20 -5.11
CA GLU A 129 17.58 11.20 -4.07
C GLU A 129 16.09 11.60 -3.99
N GLY A 130 15.67 12.28 -2.91
CA GLY A 130 14.29 12.73 -2.74
C GLY A 130 13.31 11.64 -2.28
N VAL A 131 12.02 11.85 -2.52
CA VAL A 131 10.93 10.94 -2.10
C VAL A 131 10.25 10.33 -3.32
N PRO A 132 10.05 8.99 -3.37
CA PRO A 132 9.35 8.36 -4.49
C PRO A 132 7.86 8.75 -4.48
N LYS A 133 7.36 9.10 -5.66
CA LYS A 133 5.94 9.33 -5.95
C LYS A 133 5.55 8.45 -7.14
N GLU A 134 4.30 8.03 -7.12
CA GLU A 134 3.71 7.23 -8.19
C GLU A 134 2.30 7.71 -8.53
N TYR A 135 1.93 7.60 -9.81
CA TYR A 135 0.55 7.64 -10.25
C TYR A 135 0.35 6.74 -11.47
N ASN A 136 -0.89 6.32 -11.69
CA ASN A 136 -1.30 5.58 -12.87
C ASN A 136 -2.44 6.31 -13.59
N VAL A 137 -2.53 6.11 -14.90
CA VAL A 137 -3.67 6.54 -15.71
C VAL A 137 -4.32 5.29 -16.30
N PRO A 138 -5.35 4.75 -15.62
CA PRO A 138 -6.07 3.58 -16.11
C PRO A 138 -6.95 3.93 -17.32
N VAL A 139 -6.97 3.03 -18.30
CA VAL A 139 -7.81 3.14 -19.50
C VAL A 139 -8.63 1.87 -19.63
N LEU A 140 -9.96 1.99 -19.59
CA LEU A 140 -10.86 0.86 -19.78
C LEU A 140 -11.17 0.70 -21.26
N ILE A 141 -10.72 -0.41 -21.85
CA ILE A 141 -10.98 -0.73 -23.25
C ILE A 141 -12.32 -1.45 -23.39
N ASP A 142 -13.23 -0.83 -24.12
CA ASP A 142 -14.55 -1.38 -24.42
C ASP A 142 -14.77 -1.43 -25.94
N LEU A 143 -14.72 -2.66 -26.48
CA LEU A 143 -14.94 -2.97 -27.90
C LEU A 143 -16.36 -3.49 -28.17
N THR A 144 -17.30 -3.26 -27.24
CA THR A 144 -18.71 -3.55 -27.49
C THR A 144 -19.34 -2.52 -28.44
N ASP A 145 -20.59 -2.75 -28.84
CA ASP A 145 -21.35 -1.88 -29.75
C ASP A 145 -20.77 -1.79 -31.18
N GLY A 146 -20.16 -2.89 -31.66
CA GLY A 146 -19.65 -3.01 -33.03
C GLY A 146 -18.29 -2.35 -33.27
N ARG A 147 -17.57 -1.97 -32.20
CA ARG A 147 -16.21 -1.43 -32.28
C ARG A 147 -15.19 -2.55 -32.41
N ASN A 148 -14.33 -2.49 -33.43
CA ASN A 148 -13.29 -3.51 -33.65
C ASN A 148 -11.88 -3.03 -33.29
N SER A 149 -11.72 -1.74 -32.97
CA SER A 149 -10.43 -1.13 -32.64
C SER A 149 -10.62 0.06 -31.71
N PHE A 150 -9.58 0.37 -30.96
CA PHE A 150 -9.52 1.51 -30.03
C PHE A 150 -8.13 2.16 -30.11
N SER A 151 -8.07 3.46 -29.89
CA SER A 151 -6.81 4.22 -29.82
C SER A 151 -7.02 5.41 -28.89
N GLU A 152 -6.10 5.59 -27.95
CA GLU A 152 -6.10 6.69 -26.99
C GLU A 152 -4.66 7.15 -26.75
N THR A 153 -4.49 8.46 -26.52
CA THR A 153 -3.20 9.06 -26.18
C THR A 153 -3.25 9.54 -24.74
N VAL A 154 -2.37 8.99 -23.91
CA VAL A 154 -2.28 9.33 -22.49
C VAL A 154 -1.15 10.34 -22.30
N ASN A 155 -1.48 11.53 -21.81
CA ASN A 155 -0.49 12.55 -21.50
C ASN A 155 0.05 12.34 -20.08
N LEU A 156 1.35 12.07 -19.97
CA LEU A 156 2.03 11.94 -18.69
C LEU A 156 2.73 13.26 -18.35
N THR A 157 2.44 13.79 -17.17
CA THR A 157 3.07 15.01 -16.66
C THR A 157 3.84 14.71 -15.40
N LEU A 158 4.96 15.41 -15.19
CA LEU A 158 5.77 15.32 -13.99
C LEU A 158 5.94 16.71 -13.37
N PRO A 159 6.07 16.81 -12.04
CA PRO A 159 6.37 18.09 -11.38
C PRO A 159 7.74 18.65 -11.80
N ALA A 160 7.90 19.96 -11.70
CA ALA A 160 9.18 20.61 -11.99
C ALA A 160 10.29 20.23 -10.99
N THR A 161 9.93 19.69 -9.83
CA THR A 161 10.83 19.23 -8.75
C THR A 161 11.24 17.76 -8.90
N THR A 162 10.93 17.13 -10.03
CA THR A 162 11.34 15.74 -10.31
C THR A 162 12.85 15.60 -10.40
N VAL A 163 13.36 14.59 -9.70
CA VAL A 163 14.75 14.18 -9.72
C VAL A 163 15.09 13.58 -11.09
N ARG A 164 16.03 14.20 -11.78
CA ARG A 164 16.39 13.82 -13.15
C ARG A 164 16.90 12.39 -13.24
N GLY A 165 16.37 11.62 -14.19
CA GLY A 165 16.72 10.22 -14.43
C GLY A 165 15.99 9.23 -13.51
N SER A 166 15.23 9.71 -12.53
CA SER A 166 14.39 8.85 -11.68
C SER A 166 13.05 8.48 -12.33
N GLU A 167 12.74 9.08 -13.48
CA GLU A 167 11.49 8.89 -14.19
C GLU A 167 11.43 7.48 -14.75
N LEU A 168 10.35 6.78 -14.45
CA LEU A 168 10.14 5.42 -14.88
C LEU A 168 8.68 5.28 -15.29
N VAL A 169 8.46 5.10 -16.61
CA VAL A 169 7.15 4.97 -17.24
C VAL A 169 6.98 3.59 -17.81
N ARG A 170 5.75 3.14 -17.77
CA ARG A 170 5.53 1.76 -17.53
C ARG A 170 4.05 1.41 -17.80
N VAL A 171 3.79 0.38 -18.63
CA VAL A 171 2.46 0.01 -19.16
C VAL A 171 2.05 -1.41 -18.77
N SER A 172 0.80 -1.58 -18.35
CA SER A 172 0.20 -2.88 -18.05
C SER A 172 -1.16 -3.08 -18.72
N ALA A 173 -1.50 -4.34 -19.00
CA ALA A 173 -2.76 -4.74 -19.60
C ALA A 173 -3.27 -6.05 -18.99
N VAL A 174 -4.59 -6.14 -18.82
CA VAL A 174 -5.26 -7.31 -18.24
C VAL A 174 -6.66 -7.45 -18.83
N GLY A 175 -7.14 -8.68 -18.96
CA GLY A 175 -8.42 -9.00 -19.60
C GLY A 175 -9.62 -9.01 -18.67
N ASP A 176 -9.44 -8.61 -17.42
CA ASP A 176 -10.46 -8.70 -16.39
C ASP A 176 -10.57 -7.38 -15.62
N LEU A 177 -11.81 -6.97 -15.34
CA LEU A 177 -12.11 -5.72 -14.64
C LEU A 177 -11.56 -5.71 -13.21
N MET A 178 -11.53 -6.86 -12.54
CA MET A 178 -10.92 -7.05 -11.23
C MET A 178 -9.44 -7.46 -11.33
N GLY A 179 -8.94 -7.74 -12.53
CA GLY A 179 -7.55 -8.14 -12.82
C GLY A 179 -6.47 -7.30 -12.12
N PRO A 180 -6.49 -5.96 -12.17
CA PRO A 180 -5.51 -5.14 -11.46
C PRO A 180 -5.57 -5.30 -9.93
N THR A 181 -6.78 -5.43 -9.35
CA THR A 181 -6.98 -5.76 -7.92
C THR A 181 -6.43 -7.15 -7.59
N LEU A 182 -6.56 -8.10 -8.51
CA LEU A 182 -6.03 -9.47 -8.39
C LEU A 182 -4.51 -9.57 -8.58
N ALA A 183 -3.88 -8.61 -9.24
CA ALA A 183 -2.42 -8.54 -9.34
C ALA A 183 -1.80 -7.82 -8.13
N GLY A 184 -2.47 -6.77 -7.63
CA GLY A 184 -2.19 -6.15 -6.33
C GLY A 184 -2.68 -6.95 -5.13
N LEU A 185 -3.05 -8.20 -5.36
CA LEU A 185 -3.68 -9.08 -4.40
C LEU A 185 -2.73 -9.45 -3.27
N ASP A 186 -1.42 -9.45 -3.43
CA ASP A 186 -0.51 -9.63 -2.28
C ASP A 186 -0.48 -8.41 -1.35
N SER A 187 -0.72 -7.20 -1.87
CA SER A 187 -0.89 -5.98 -1.07
C SER A 187 -2.31 -5.81 -0.51
N LEU A 188 -3.33 -6.33 -1.20
CA LEU A 188 -4.75 -6.23 -0.82
C LEU A 188 -5.28 -7.45 -0.05
N LEU A 189 -4.96 -8.69 -0.44
CA LEU A 189 -5.03 -9.88 0.42
C LEU A 189 -3.91 -9.81 1.44
N ARG A 190 -4.05 -8.90 2.39
CA ARG A 190 -3.21 -8.88 3.56
C ARG A 190 -3.84 -9.77 4.62
N MET A 191 -3.01 -10.47 5.39
CA MET A 191 -3.49 -11.12 6.60
C MET A 191 -4.13 -10.05 7.50
N PRO A 192 -5.39 -10.24 7.94
CA PRO A 192 -6.04 -9.29 8.84
C PRO A 192 -5.25 -9.15 10.14
N THR A 193 -4.70 -7.96 10.38
CA THR A 193 -3.93 -7.63 11.59
C THR A 193 -4.44 -6.34 12.19
N GLY A 194 -4.10 -6.06 13.44
CA GLY A 194 -4.57 -4.85 14.12
C GLY A 194 -5.87 -5.04 14.88
N CYS A 195 -6.56 -3.93 15.18
CA CYS A 195 -7.83 -3.87 15.89
C CYS A 195 -9.01 -4.39 15.02
N GLY A 196 -10.23 -4.50 15.57
CA GLY A 196 -11.37 -5.07 14.83
C GLY A 196 -11.68 -4.32 13.54
N GLU A 197 -11.57 -3.00 13.60
CA GLU A 197 -11.65 -2.13 12.43
C GLU A 197 -10.64 -2.52 11.34
N GLN A 198 -9.35 -2.67 11.65
CA GLN A 198 -8.30 -3.06 10.68
C GLN A 198 -8.48 -4.48 10.13
N THR A 199 -8.97 -5.37 10.99
CA THR A 199 -9.27 -6.75 10.63
C THR A 199 -10.33 -6.79 9.53
N MET A 200 -11.40 -6.00 9.68
CA MET A 200 -12.47 -5.91 8.69
C MET A 200 -12.03 -5.34 7.34
N LEU A 201 -11.07 -4.42 7.33
CA LEU A 201 -10.54 -3.85 6.09
C LEU A 201 -9.75 -4.82 5.23
N SER A 202 -9.10 -5.78 5.88
CA SER A 202 -8.40 -6.84 5.17
C SER A 202 -9.35 -7.98 4.81
N LEU A 203 -10.38 -8.23 5.65
CA LEU A 203 -11.35 -9.31 5.42
C LEU A 203 -12.32 -9.02 4.28
N ALA A 204 -12.90 -7.81 4.21
CA ALA A 204 -13.96 -7.51 3.25
C ALA A 204 -13.51 -7.63 1.78
N PRO A 205 -12.35 -7.08 1.35
CA PRO A 205 -11.85 -7.28 -0.01
C PRO A 205 -11.64 -8.76 -0.37
N ASN A 206 -11.16 -9.58 0.58
CA ASN A 206 -10.97 -11.02 0.35
C ASN A 206 -12.30 -11.70 -0.02
N VAL A 207 -13.37 -11.40 0.73
CA VAL A 207 -14.70 -11.95 0.48
C VAL A 207 -15.22 -11.52 -0.90
N TYR A 208 -15.16 -10.23 -1.24
CA TYR A 208 -15.69 -9.71 -2.50
C TYR A 208 -14.95 -10.25 -3.72
N VAL A 209 -13.64 -10.42 -3.60
CA VAL A 209 -12.79 -10.98 -4.66
C VAL A 209 -13.10 -12.45 -4.90
N ILE A 210 -13.21 -13.27 -3.85
CA ILE A 210 -13.56 -14.70 -4.00
C ILE A 210 -14.93 -14.83 -4.65
N ASP A 211 -15.91 -14.03 -4.20
CA ASP A 211 -17.27 -14.12 -4.70
C ASP A 211 -17.40 -13.73 -6.18
N TYR A 212 -16.65 -12.70 -6.61
CA TYR A 212 -16.50 -12.36 -8.03
C TYR A 212 -15.87 -13.51 -8.83
N LEU A 213 -14.70 -13.99 -8.42
CA LEU A 213 -13.96 -15.01 -9.16
C LEU A 213 -14.74 -16.32 -9.30
N LYS A 214 -15.49 -16.68 -8.25
CA LYS A 214 -16.38 -17.84 -8.25
C LYS A 214 -17.52 -17.64 -9.24
N SER A 215 -18.14 -16.46 -9.26
CA SER A 215 -19.23 -16.11 -10.19
C SER A 215 -18.76 -16.02 -11.65
N ALA A 216 -17.55 -15.50 -11.88
CA ALA A 216 -16.94 -15.39 -13.21
C ALA A 216 -16.36 -16.72 -13.73
N ASN A 217 -16.38 -17.79 -12.92
CA ASN A 217 -15.74 -19.08 -13.19
C ASN A 217 -14.23 -18.96 -13.49
N GLN A 218 -13.53 -18.06 -12.79
CA GLN A 218 -12.09 -17.83 -12.93
C GLN A 218 -11.30 -18.16 -11.65
N LEU A 219 -11.97 -18.70 -10.62
CA LEU A 219 -11.32 -19.06 -9.36
C LEU A 219 -10.36 -20.25 -9.55
N THR A 220 -9.07 -20.03 -9.29
CA THR A 220 -8.04 -21.06 -9.28
C THR A 220 -7.86 -21.64 -7.87
N VAL A 221 -7.42 -22.90 -7.75
CA VAL A 221 -7.17 -23.58 -6.46
C VAL A 221 -6.19 -22.81 -5.56
N GLU A 222 -5.15 -22.21 -6.15
CA GLU A 222 -4.14 -21.45 -5.41
C GLU A 222 -4.73 -20.18 -4.76
N ILE A 223 -5.46 -19.38 -5.54
CA ILE A 223 -6.16 -18.18 -5.06
C ILE A 223 -7.23 -18.56 -4.04
N GLU A 224 -8.01 -19.62 -4.32
CA GLU A 224 -9.07 -20.10 -3.42
C GLU A 224 -8.50 -20.48 -2.06
N THR A 225 -7.47 -21.31 -2.02
CA THR A 225 -6.85 -21.76 -0.75
C THR A 225 -6.37 -20.58 0.07
N LYS A 226 -5.60 -19.67 -0.55
CA LYS A 226 -5.05 -18.50 0.13
C LYS A 226 -6.14 -17.55 0.64
N ALA A 227 -7.15 -17.28 -0.18
CA ALA A 227 -8.20 -16.34 0.17
C ALA A 227 -9.13 -16.93 1.25
N LEU A 228 -9.40 -18.24 1.23
CA LEU A 228 -10.12 -18.94 2.30
C LEU A 228 -9.35 -18.90 3.61
N ASP A 229 -8.06 -19.23 3.62
CA ASP A 229 -7.21 -19.18 4.82
C ASP A 229 -7.22 -17.79 5.48
N PHE A 230 -7.14 -16.73 4.67
CA PHE A 230 -7.21 -15.35 5.17
C PHE A 230 -8.60 -14.95 5.64
N THR A 231 -9.66 -15.43 4.97
CA THR A 231 -11.04 -15.17 5.37
C THR A 231 -11.35 -15.85 6.70
N GLU A 232 -10.94 -17.10 6.90
CA GLU A 232 -11.08 -17.83 8.16
C GLU A 232 -10.29 -17.17 9.29
N SER A 233 -9.03 -16.80 9.02
CA SER A 233 -8.19 -16.10 10.00
C SER A 233 -8.78 -14.75 10.40
N GLY A 234 -9.30 -14.00 9.43
CA GLY A 234 -9.98 -12.71 9.66
C GLY A 234 -11.24 -12.87 10.49
N TYR A 235 -12.09 -13.85 10.16
CA TYR A 235 -13.28 -14.17 10.95
C TYR A 235 -12.92 -14.51 12.40
N GLN A 236 -11.98 -15.43 12.62
CA GLN A 236 -11.57 -15.82 13.97
C GLN A 236 -10.97 -14.65 14.77
N ARG A 237 -10.19 -13.80 14.11
CA ARG A 237 -9.61 -12.62 14.75
C ARG A 237 -10.69 -11.60 15.11
N GLU A 238 -11.64 -11.34 14.21
CA GLU A 238 -12.71 -10.38 14.46
C GLU A 238 -13.60 -10.80 15.64
N LEU A 239 -13.80 -12.11 15.85
CA LEU A 239 -14.49 -12.62 17.04
C LEU A 239 -13.82 -12.22 18.36
N THR A 240 -12.52 -11.90 18.38
CA THR A 240 -11.81 -11.43 19.58
C THR A 240 -12.20 -9.99 19.96
N TYR A 241 -12.82 -9.25 19.04
CA TYR A 241 -13.30 -7.89 19.22
C TYR A 241 -14.80 -7.78 19.48
N LYS A 242 -15.45 -8.94 19.68
CA LYS A 242 -16.86 -9.05 20.04
C LYS A 242 -17.07 -8.85 21.54
N HIS A 243 -18.08 -8.06 21.89
CA HIS A 243 -18.59 -7.88 23.25
C HIS A 243 -19.54 -9.01 23.66
N LYS A 244 -19.75 -9.18 24.97
CA LYS A 244 -20.68 -10.17 25.54
C LYS A 244 -22.13 -9.95 25.14
N ASP A 245 -22.51 -8.70 24.88
CA ASP A 245 -23.85 -8.33 24.41
C ASP A 245 -24.08 -8.68 22.93
N GLY A 246 -23.02 -9.00 22.18
CA GLY A 246 -23.04 -9.38 20.77
C GLY A 246 -22.55 -8.29 19.81
N SER A 247 -22.29 -7.07 20.30
CA SER A 247 -21.75 -5.98 19.50
C SER A 247 -20.26 -6.12 19.23
N PHE A 248 -19.73 -5.34 18.27
CA PHE A 248 -18.31 -5.30 17.92
C PHE A 248 -17.75 -3.89 18.13
N SER A 249 -16.46 -3.79 18.44
CA SER A 249 -15.74 -2.52 18.62
C SER A 249 -14.28 -2.69 18.18
N ALA A 250 -13.50 -1.62 18.08
CA ALA A 250 -12.10 -1.73 17.67
C ALA A 250 -11.29 -2.62 18.63
N PHE A 251 -11.51 -2.53 19.94
CA PHE A 251 -10.71 -3.25 20.94
C PHE A 251 -11.51 -4.23 21.81
N GLY A 252 -12.72 -4.59 21.39
CA GLY A 252 -13.59 -5.52 22.12
C GLY A 252 -13.93 -4.98 23.50
N GLU A 253 -13.93 -5.86 24.51
CA GLU A 253 -14.26 -5.52 25.90
C GLU A 253 -13.32 -4.50 26.58
N ARG A 254 -12.29 -4.00 25.87
CA ARG A 254 -11.49 -2.87 26.34
C ARG A 254 -12.15 -1.52 26.09
N ASP A 255 -13.04 -1.45 25.10
CA ASP A 255 -13.86 -0.28 24.84
C ASP A 255 -15.09 -0.30 25.75
N ASP A 256 -15.59 0.87 26.15
CA ASP A 256 -16.74 0.99 27.06
C ASP A 256 -18.05 0.44 26.45
N SER A 257 -18.15 0.42 25.12
CA SER A 257 -19.31 -0.10 24.39
C SER A 257 -18.96 -0.49 22.95
N GLY A 258 -19.81 -1.31 22.33
CA GLY A 258 -19.76 -1.63 20.91
C GLY A 258 -20.09 -0.44 20.01
N SER A 259 -19.52 -0.41 18.81
CA SER A 259 -19.87 0.56 17.77
C SER A 259 -21.02 0.05 16.92
N MET A 260 -22.03 0.90 16.68
CA MET A 260 -23.13 0.65 15.77
C MET A 260 -22.63 0.48 14.33
N TRP A 261 -21.76 1.38 13.88
CA TRP A 261 -21.19 1.32 12.53
C TRP A 261 -20.37 0.04 12.31
N LEU A 262 -19.44 -0.28 13.22
CA LEU A 262 -18.59 -1.46 13.06
C LEU A 262 -19.41 -2.75 13.14
N THR A 263 -20.36 -2.83 14.08
CA THR A 263 -21.27 -3.99 14.19
C THR A 263 -22.09 -4.19 12.91
N ALA A 264 -22.57 -3.11 12.29
CA ALA A 264 -23.26 -3.17 11.01
C ALA A 264 -22.34 -3.61 9.86
N PHE A 265 -21.07 -3.21 9.88
CA PHE A 265 -20.10 -3.60 8.86
C PHE A 265 -19.69 -5.08 8.99
N VAL A 266 -19.38 -5.53 10.20
CA VAL A 266 -19.03 -6.92 10.52
C VAL A 266 -20.16 -7.86 10.08
N THR A 267 -21.41 -7.55 10.44
CA THR A 267 -22.57 -8.39 10.10
C THR A 267 -22.78 -8.53 8.59
N ARG A 268 -22.52 -7.48 7.81
CA ARG A 268 -22.60 -7.53 6.33
C ARG A 268 -21.55 -8.47 5.75
N VAL A 269 -20.29 -8.25 6.13
CA VAL A 269 -19.16 -9.03 5.56
C VAL A 269 -19.21 -10.48 6.02
N PHE A 270 -19.55 -10.75 7.29
CA PHE A 270 -19.71 -12.10 7.82
C PHE A 270 -20.81 -12.87 7.08
N HIS A 271 -21.92 -12.19 6.77
CA HIS A 271 -23.00 -12.79 6.01
C HIS A 271 -22.56 -13.20 4.60
N GLN A 272 -21.88 -12.31 3.88
CA GLN A 272 -21.37 -12.59 2.54
C GLN A 272 -20.31 -13.72 2.56
N ALA A 273 -19.47 -13.77 3.60
CA ALA A 273 -18.46 -14.80 3.80
C ALA A 273 -19.04 -16.21 3.98
N LYS A 274 -20.32 -16.36 4.38
CA LYS A 274 -21.00 -17.67 4.56
C LYS A 274 -21.00 -18.54 3.29
N SER A 275 -20.89 -17.92 2.12
CA SER A 275 -20.86 -18.64 0.84
C SER A 275 -19.50 -19.30 0.54
N HIS A 276 -18.49 -19.02 1.37
CA HIS A 276 -17.10 -19.45 1.20
C HIS A 276 -16.54 -20.19 2.42
N ILE A 277 -16.82 -19.71 3.64
CA ILE A 277 -16.35 -20.30 4.91
C ILE A 277 -17.50 -20.58 5.87
N PHE A 278 -17.26 -21.38 6.90
CA PHE A 278 -18.23 -21.56 7.98
C PHE A 278 -18.28 -20.32 8.90
N VAL A 279 -19.44 -19.68 8.97
CA VAL A 279 -19.74 -18.59 9.89
C VAL A 279 -20.96 -18.99 10.73
N ASP A 280 -20.88 -18.82 12.05
CA ASP A 280 -21.98 -19.15 12.96
C ASP A 280 -23.08 -18.08 12.90
N ASP A 281 -24.26 -18.45 12.43
CA ASP A 281 -25.43 -17.58 12.33
C ASP A 281 -25.78 -16.89 13.65
N ASN A 282 -25.53 -17.53 14.79
CA ASN A 282 -25.81 -16.93 16.09
C ASN A 282 -24.91 -15.71 16.38
N VAL A 283 -23.70 -15.66 15.83
CA VAL A 283 -22.82 -14.49 15.96
C VAL A 283 -23.46 -13.29 15.28
N ILE A 284 -23.96 -13.48 14.05
CA ILE A 284 -24.58 -12.42 13.25
C ILE A 284 -25.92 -12.01 13.86
N ILE A 285 -26.77 -12.98 14.23
CA ILE A 285 -28.09 -12.72 14.83
C ILE A 285 -27.96 -11.92 16.12
N ARG A 286 -27.03 -12.26 17.02
CA ARG A 286 -26.85 -11.51 18.28
C ARG A 286 -26.39 -10.07 18.05
N ALA A 287 -25.52 -9.84 17.06
CA ALA A 287 -25.10 -8.51 16.66
C ALA A 287 -26.28 -7.68 16.09
N ILE A 288 -27.11 -8.28 15.25
CA ILE A 288 -28.31 -7.64 14.70
C ILE A 288 -29.35 -7.35 15.79
N ASP A 289 -29.62 -8.30 16.67
CA ASP A 289 -30.55 -8.12 17.79
C ASP A 289 -30.07 -6.98 18.72
N TRP A 290 -28.76 -6.86 18.93
CA TRP A 290 -28.17 -5.75 19.65
C TRP A 290 -28.42 -4.41 18.93
N MET A 291 -28.17 -4.32 17.63
CA MET A 291 -28.44 -3.09 16.85
C MET A 291 -29.91 -2.68 16.95
N ILE A 292 -30.83 -3.64 16.78
CA ILE A 292 -32.29 -3.43 16.89
C ILE A 292 -32.69 -2.95 18.28
N SER A 293 -32.07 -3.48 19.33
CA SER A 293 -32.38 -3.08 20.71
C SER A 293 -31.97 -1.63 21.03
N HIS A 294 -31.02 -1.08 20.26
CA HIS A 294 -30.54 0.30 20.35
C HIS A 294 -31.21 1.25 19.33
N GLN A 295 -32.21 0.79 18.57
CA GLN A 295 -32.96 1.65 17.64
C GLN A 295 -33.76 2.72 18.40
N ALA A 296 -33.57 3.99 18.04
CA ALA A 296 -34.30 5.11 18.64
C ALA A 296 -35.80 5.07 18.32
N THR A 297 -36.61 5.82 19.09
CA THR A 297 -38.08 5.83 18.97
C THR A 297 -38.57 6.34 17.61
N ASN A 298 -37.84 7.26 17.00
CA ASN A 298 -38.08 7.80 15.65
C ASN A 298 -37.67 6.84 14.51
N GLY A 299 -37.00 5.72 14.81
CA GLY A 299 -36.53 4.74 13.82
C GLY A 299 -35.05 4.86 13.44
N SER A 300 -34.32 5.89 13.88
CA SER A 300 -32.89 6.06 13.61
C SER A 300 -32.01 5.15 14.47
N PHE A 301 -30.78 4.90 14.03
CA PHE A 301 -29.76 4.18 14.80
C PHE A 301 -28.65 5.15 15.25
N PRO A 302 -28.52 5.42 16.56
CA PRO A 302 -27.44 6.24 17.09
C PRO A 302 -26.13 5.44 17.21
N GLU A 303 -24.99 6.13 17.31
CA GLU A 303 -23.67 5.54 17.58
C GLU A 303 -23.37 5.62 19.08
N PRO A 304 -23.46 4.52 19.85
CA PRO A 304 -23.12 4.51 21.27
C PRO A 304 -21.61 4.35 21.52
N GLY A 305 -20.87 3.78 20.56
CA GLY A 305 -19.45 3.47 20.70
C GLY A 305 -18.54 4.51 20.06
N ARG A 306 -17.24 4.25 20.15
CA ARG A 306 -16.22 5.01 19.41
C ARG A 306 -15.78 4.19 18.21
N VAL A 307 -15.73 4.83 17.05
CA VAL A 307 -14.99 4.33 15.89
C VAL A 307 -13.70 5.12 15.79
N ILE A 308 -12.59 4.40 15.71
CA ILE A 308 -11.25 5.00 15.75
C ILE A 308 -10.88 5.50 14.35
N HIS A 309 -11.25 4.72 13.32
CA HIS A 309 -10.97 5.08 11.95
C HIS A 309 -12.14 5.82 11.32
N LYS A 310 -12.21 7.13 11.56
CA LYS A 310 -13.27 7.98 10.99
C LYS A 310 -13.33 7.89 9.45
N GLY A 311 -12.18 7.74 8.79
CA GLY A 311 -12.11 7.51 7.33
C GLY A 311 -12.73 6.20 6.85
N MET A 312 -12.89 5.20 7.73
CA MET A 312 -13.69 4.01 7.42
C MET A 312 -15.19 4.28 7.47
N GLN A 313 -15.63 5.20 8.30
CA GLN A 313 -17.06 5.52 8.37
C GLN A 313 -17.54 6.30 7.15
N GLY A 314 -16.63 6.93 6.40
CA GLY A 314 -16.98 7.97 5.46
C GLY A 314 -17.87 9.01 6.15
N GLU A 315 -18.91 9.47 5.47
CA GLU A 315 -19.94 10.31 6.11
C GLU A 315 -21.08 9.50 6.75
N ALA A 316 -20.96 8.16 6.79
CA ALA A 316 -21.87 7.29 7.52
C ALA A 316 -21.55 7.19 9.03
N ALA A 317 -20.64 8.04 9.53
CA ALA A 317 -20.18 8.08 10.93
C ALA A 317 -21.28 8.39 11.96
N GLY A 318 -22.38 9.00 11.52
CA GLY A 318 -23.47 9.37 12.40
C GLY A 318 -24.72 9.81 11.66
N GLY A 319 -25.75 10.13 12.44
CA GLY A 319 -27.00 10.70 11.93
C GLY A 319 -27.70 9.86 10.86
N LEU A 320 -28.02 10.51 9.75
CA LEU A 320 -28.78 9.90 8.65
C LEU A 320 -27.97 8.85 7.88
N GLY A 321 -26.67 9.09 7.69
CA GLY A 321 -25.77 8.16 7.00
C GLY A 321 -25.60 6.84 7.76
N LEU A 322 -25.39 6.91 9.08
CA LEU A 322 -25.31 5.73 9.94
C LEU A 322 -26.60 4.89 9.89
N THR A 323 -27.75 5.55 10.01
CA THR A 323 -29.05 4.87 9.94
C THR A 323 -29.23 4.16 8.60
N CYS A 324 -28.79 4.80 7.50
CA CYS A 324 -28.82 4.20 6.16
C CYS A 324 -27.91 2.97 6.07
N PHE A 325 -26.68 3.07 6.59
CA PHE A 325 -25.72 1.97 6.62
C PHE A 325 -26.21 0.77 7.43
N VAL A 326 -26.75 0.99 8.63
CA VAL A 326 -27.35 -0.06 9.46
C VAL A 326 -28.53 -0.69 8.74
N TYR A 327 -29.38 0.12 8.09
CA TYR A 327 -30.52 -0.40 7.33
C TYR A 327 -30.11 -1.30 6.16
N ILE A 328 -29.04 -0.97 5.44
CA ILE A 328 -28.45 -1.84 4.41
C ILE A 328 -28.02 -3.17 5.05
N SER A 329 -27.34 -3.13 6.20
CA SER A 329 -26.94 -4.35 6.91
C SER A 329 -28.14 -5.24 7.30
N LEU A 330 -29.23 -4.64 7.79
CA LEU A 330 -30.47 -5.38 8.06
C LEU A 330 -31.08 -5.98 6.78
N LEU A 331 -31.00 -5.31 5.63
CA LEU A 331 -31.54 -5.84 4.38
C LEU A 331 -30.72 -7.04 3.84
N GLU A 332 -29.40 -6.95 3.92
CA GLU A 332 -28.49 -8.01 3.48
C GLU A 332 -28.62 -9.29 4.33
N ASN A 333 -28.94 -9.14 5.63
CA ASN A 333 -29.05 -10.25 6.58
C ASN A 333 -30.48 -10.81 6.80
N GLN A 334 -31.45 -10.41 5.98
CA GLN A 334 -32.86 -10.73 6.21
C GLN A 334 -33.22 -12.22 6.13
N ASP A 335 -32.41 -13.02 5.41
CA ASP A 335 -32.55 -14.47 5.27
C ASP A 335 -32.31 -15.23 6.59
N LEU A 336 -31.61 -14.63 7.56
CA LEU A 336 -31.43 -15.22 8.89
C LEU A 336 -32.72 -15.23 9.73
N TYR A 337 -33.70 -14.39 9.38
CA TYR A 337 -34.95 -14.19 10.13
C TYR A 337 -36.15 -14.80 9.40
N THR A 338 -36.16 -16.13 9.25
CA THR A 338 -37.16 -16.83 8.42
C THR A 338 -38.54 -17.01 9.07
N ALA A 339 -38.63 -17.22 10.39
CA ALA A 339 -39.89 -17.45 11.11
C ALA A 339 -39.85 -17.06 12.62
N GLY A 340 -41.03 -16.91 13.23
CA GLY A 340 -41.19 -16.74 14.68
C GLY A 340 -41.20 -15.29 15.18
N ALA A 341 -41.17 -15.13 16.52
CA ALA A 341 -41.26 -13.81 17.19
C ALA A 341 -40.07 -12.90 16.87
N SER A 342 -38.87 -13.48 16.69
CA SER A 342 -37.67 -12.73 16.31
C SER A 342 -37.84 -12.04 14.95
N LYS A 343 -38.43 -12.73 13.96
CA LYS A 343 -38.76 -12.14 12.65
C LYS A 343 -39.72 -10.95 12.77
N ALA A 344 -40.74 -11.03 13.61
CA ALA A 344 -41.70 -9.94 13.77
C ALA A 344 -41.02 -8.67 14.35
N THR A 345 -40.12 -8.84 15.31
CA THR A 345 -39.31 -7.74 15.87
C THR A 345 -38.39 -7.14 14.81
N PHE A 346 -37.71 -7.99 14.04
CA PHE A 346 -36.83 -7.60 12.96
C PHE A 346 -37.54 -6.80 11.86
N GLU A 347 -38.68 -7.30 11.35
CA GLU A 347 -39.45 -6.60 10.33
C GLU A 347 -40.03 -5.27 10.85
N LYS A 348 -40.44 -5.21 12.12
CA LYS A 348 -40.86 -3.96 12.75
C LYS A 348 -39.71 -2.94 12.81
N ALA A 349 -38.50 -3.37 13.17
CA ALA A 349 -37.33 -2.50 13.20
C ALA A 349 -36.98 -1.97 11.80
N LYS A 350 -36.98 -2.85 10.79
CA LYS A 350 -36.78 -2.49 9.37
C LYS A 350 -37.82 -1.48 8.88
N ALA A 351 -39.10 -1.71 9.15
CA ALA A 351 -40.17 -0.80 8.72
C ALA A 351 -40.03 0.60 9.34
N ARG A 352 -39.62 0.69 10.61
CA ARG A 352 -39.37 1.97 11.30
C ARG A 352 -38.17 2.70 10.73
N ALA A 353 -37.08 1.98 10.46
CA ALA A 353 -35.89 2.54 9.83
C ALA A 353 -36.20 3.06 8.41
N LEU A 354 -36.94 2.28 7.61
CA LEU A 354 -37.37 2.70 6.27
C LEU A 354 -38.22 3.97 6.33
N THR A 355 -39.21 4.03 7.22
CA THR A 355 -40.09 5.20 7.38
C THR A 355 -39.28 6.45 7.74
N TYR A 356 -38.32 6.31 8.66
CA TYR A 356 -37.41 7.40 9.02
C TYR A 356 -36.58 7.85 7.82
N LEU A 357 -35.95 6.92 7.11
CA LEU A 357 -35.10 7.21 5.95
C LEU A 357 -35.90 7.88 4.82
N GLU A 358 -37.06 7.35 4.44
CA GLU A 358 -37.92 7.94 3.40
C GLU A 358 -38.32 9.39 3.76
N THR A 359 -38.61 9.65 5.03
CA THR A 359 -38.98 10.99 5.51
C THR A 359 -37.79 11.96 5.46
N GLN A 360 -36.64 11.57 5.98
CA GLN A 360 -35.48 12.46 6.08
C GLN A 360 -34.80 12.68 4.72
N VAL A 361 -34.65 11.62 3.91
CA VAL A 361 -34.01 11.65 2.58
C VAL A 361 -34.85 12.44 1.58
N ALA A 362 -36.18 12.49 1.74
CA ALA A 362 -37.03 13.36 0.92
C ALA A 362 -36.61 14.84 1.00
N THR A 363 -36.08 15.28 2.15
CA THR A 363 -35.71 16.68 2.40
C THR A 363 -34.21 16.98 2.32
N THR A 364 -33.35 15.96 2.30
CA THR A 364 -31.90 16.18 2.27
C THR A 364 -31.43 16.68 0.90
N THR A 365 -30.42 17.55 0.89
CA THR A 365 -29.67 17.94 -0.31
C THR A 365 -28.27 17.35 -0.35
N ASP A 366 -27.90 16.55 0.65
CA ASP A 366 -26.57 15.93 0.71
C ASP A 366 -26.47 14.79 -0.30
N VAL A 367 -25.60 14.96 -1.30
CA VAL A 367 -25.39 14.02 -2.40
C VAL A 367 -24.91 12.66 -1.91
N TYR A 368 -24.09 12.64 -0.86
CA TYR A 368 -23.57 11.41 -0.29
C TYR A 368 -24.69 10.56 0.32
N ILE A 369 -25.55 11.21 1.11
CA ILE A 369 -26.71 10.56 1.70
C ILE A 369 -27.67 10.06 0.61
N LEU A 370 -27.87 10.83 -0.46
CA LEU A 370 -28.69 10.40 -1.59
C LEU A 370 -28.09 9.15 -2.26
N ALA A 371 -26.77 9.09 -2.44
CA ALA A 371 -26.08 7.96 -3.03
C ALA A 371 -26.29 6.68 -2.20
N MET A 372 -26.03 6.72 -0.89
CA MET A 372 -26.28 5.60 0.01
C MET A 372 -27.76 5.18 0.03
N ALA A 373 -28.67 6.15 0.13
CA ALA A 373 -30.10 5.90 0.16
C ALA A 373 -30.60 5.27 -1.14
N SER A 374 -30.01 5.60 -2.30
CA SER A 374 -30.36 4.98 -3.57
C SER A 374 -30.15 3.46 -3.54
N TYR A 375 -29.01 3.01 -3.02
CA TYR A 375 -28.73 1.58 -2.87
C TYR A 375 -29.67 0.93 -1.86
N ALA A 376 -29.80 1.53 -0.67
CA ALA A 376 -30.67 1.02 0.39
C ALA A 376 -32.14 0.88 -0.07
N PHE A 377 -32.66 1.87 -0.80
CA PHE A 377 -34.03 1.86 -1.29
C PHE A 377 -34.25 0.86 -2.42
N GLN A 378 -33.24 0.63 -3.26
CA GLN A 378 -33.31 -0.43 -4.27
C GLN A 378 -33.32 -1.83 -3.65
N LEU A 379 -32.48 -2.07 -2.63
CA LEU A 379 -32.52 -3.31 -1.84
C LEU A 379 -33.88 -3.51 -1.15
N ALA A 380 -34.44 -2.44 -0.58
CA ALA A 380 -35.73 -2.46 0.10
C ALA A 380 -36.94 -2.55 -0.85
N LYS A 381 -36.75 -2.36 -2.17
CA LYS A 381 -37.81 -2.16 -3.15
C LYS A 381 -38.79 -1.06 -2.74
N SER A 382 -38.26 0.04 -2.20
CA SER A 382 -39.05 1.20 -1.78
C SER A 382 -39.70 1.91 -2.98
N SER A 383 -40.88 2.49 -2.75
CA SER A 383 -41.55 3.35 -3.73
C SER A 383 -40.76 4.61 -4.09
N GLN A 384 -39.85 5.05 -3.21
CA GLN A 384 -39.02 6.24 -3.41
C GLN A 384 -37.73 5.95 -4.20
N ALA A 385 -37.42 4.69 -4.46
CA ALA A 385 -36.12 4.30 -4.98
C ALA A 385 -35.80 4.93 -6.36
N GLN A 386 -36.77 4.95 -7.28
CA GLN A 386 -36.60 5.60 -8.58
C GLN A 386 -36.52 7.13 -8.45
N ASN A 387 -37.29 7.74 -7.54
CA ASN A 387 -37.23 9.19 -7.31
C ASN A 387 -35.84 9.63 -6.85
N ILE A 388 -35.22 8.89 -5.92
CA ILE A 388 -33.86 9.19 -5.46
C ILE A 388 -32.84 9.02 -6.58
N LEU A 389 -32.98 7.96 -7.39
CA LEU A 389 -32.11 7.75 -8.54
C LEU A 389 -32.21 8.89 -9.57
N ASP A 390 -33.42 9.36 -9.87
CA ASP A 390 -33.64 10.49 -10.78
C ASP A 390 -33.01 11.79 -10.25
N ARG A 391 -33.09 12.01 -8.93
CA ARG A 391 -32.42 13.16 -8.27
C ARG A 391 -30.91 13.06 -8.37
N LEU A 392 -30.34 11.88 -8.18
CA LEU A 392 -28.90 11.65 -8.35
C LEU A 392 -28.47 11.87 -9.80
N GLU A 393 -29.21 11.37 -10.78
CA GLU A 393 -28.90 11.57 -12.20
C GLU A 393 -28.91 13.05 -12.60
N ALA A 394 -29.75 13.87 -11.98
CA ALA A 394 -29.74 15.32 -12.17
C ALA A 394 -28.49 16.01 -11.59
N LEU A 395 -27.83 15.38 -10.61
CA LEU A 395 -26.62 15.88 -9.94
C LEU A 395 -25.32 15.24 -10.48
N ALA A 396 -25.44 14.29 -11.42
CA ALA A 396 -24.29 13.57 -11.95
C ALA A 396 -23.36 14.50 -12.74
N VAL A 397 -22.07 14.42 -12.46
CA VAL A 397 -21.02 15.02 -13.28
C VAL A 397 -20.76 14.11 -14.47
N LYS A 398 -20.71 14.68 -15.68
CA LYS A 398 -20.60 13.94 -16.95
C LYS A 398 -19.29 14.26 -17.63
N GLU A 399 -18.47 13.24 -17.85
CA GLU A 399 -17.17 13.33 -18.53
C GLU A 399 -17.14 12.33 -19.69
N GLY A 400 -17.40 12.81 -20.91
CA GLY A 400 -17.60 11.91 -22.05
C GLY A 400 -18.77 10.95 -21.81
N ASN A 401 -18.49 9.64 -21.78
CA ASN A 401 -19.46 8.59 -21.47
C ASN A 401 -19.52 8.21 -19.98
N MET A 402 -18.65 8.81 -19.16
CA MET A 402 -18.52 8.52 -17.75
C MET A 402 -19.44 9.41 -16.91
N ARG A 403 -19.89 8.85 -15.78
CA ARG A 403 -20.73 9.55 -14.81
C ARG A 403 -20.25 9.28 -13.40
N TYR A 404 -20.20 10.33 -12.59
CA TYR A 404 -19.82 10.24 -11.19
C TYR A 404 -20.50 11.34 -10.37
N TRP A 405 -20.36 11.25 -9.06
CA TRP A 405 -20.91 12.21 -8.12
C TRP A 405 -19.79 12.89 -7.35
N HIS A 406 -19.91 14.21 -7.22
CA HIS A 406 -18.91 15.04 -6.57
C HIS A 406 -19.51 15.75 -5.35
N LYS A 407 -18.77 15.76 -4.24
CA LYS A 407 -19.11 16.58 -3.08
C LYS A 407 -18.17 17.80 -3.05
N PRO A 408 -18.69 19.03 -3.20
CA PRO A 408 -17.86 20.22 -3.17
C PRO A 408 -17.12 20.35 -1.84
N GLU A 409 -15.78 20.29 -1.88
CA GLU A 409 -14.94 20.63 -0.73
C GLU A 409 -14.85 22.16 -0.58
N ALA A 410 -14.63 22.63 0.66
CA ALA A 410 -14.21 24.02 0.87
C ALA A 410 -12.95 24.27 0.03
N PRO A 411 -12.83 25.42 -0.68
CA PRO A 411 -11.68 25.68 -1.52
C PRO A 411 -10.41 25.66 -0.65
N LYS A 412 -9.66 24.56 -0.69
CA LYS A 412 -8.31 24.50 -0.15
C LYS A 412 -7.53 25.60 -0.86
N ALA A 413 -6.80 26.42 -0.10
CA ALA A 413 -5.93 27.43 -0.69
C ALA A 413 -5.11 26.73 -1.77
N LYS A 414 -5.09 27.28 -2.99
CA LYS A 414 -4.32 26.70 -4.11
C LYS A 414 -2.85 26.64 -3.68
N SER A 415 -2.43 25.52 -3.08
CA SER A 415 -1.03 25.20 -2.97
C SER A 415 -0.55 25.03 -4.40
N GLY A 416 0.61 25.60 -4.75
CA GLY A 416 1.24 25.37 -6.06
C GLY A 416 1.73 23.92 -6.23
N SER A 417 1.12 22.99 -5.49
CA SER A 417 1.42 21.58 -5.45
C SER A 417 0.96 20.94 -6.76
N TRP A 418 1.88 20.19 -7.37
CA TRP A 418 1.54 19.39 -8.52
C TRP A 418 0.59 18.27 -8.07
N ARG A 419 -0.53 18.12 -8.77
CA ARG A 419 -1.48 17.01 -8.57
C ARG A 419 -1.39 16.07 -9.76
N ALA A 420 -1.47 14.77 -9.48
CA ALA A 420 -1.56 13.79 -10.54
C ALA A 420 -2.81 14.07 -11.42
N PRO A 421 -2.70 13.87 -12.75
CA PRO A 421 -3.87 13.94 -13.62
C PRO A 421 -4.93 12.91 -13.17
N HIS A 422 -6.19 13.35 -13.00
CA HIS A 422 -7.37 12.50 -12.73
C HIS A 422 -7.53 11.89 -11.33
N GLY A 423 -7.02 12.52 -10.25
CA GLY A 423 -7.33 12.07 -8.89
C GLY A 423 -8.69 12.55 -8.38
N ALA A 424 -9.71 11.69 -8.35
CA ALA A 424 -10.93 11.94 -7.58
C ALA A 424 -10.67 11.82 -6.07
N THR A 425 -11.54 12.43 -5.26
CA THR A 425 -11.47 12.27 -3.81
C THR A 425 -12.01 10.89 -3.41
N ALA A 426 -11.64 10.42 -2.21
CA ALA A 426 -12.18 9.19 -1.64
C ALA A 426 -13.71 9.22 -1.57
N VAL A 427 -14.27 10.38 -1.17
CA VAL A 427 -15.72 10.58 -1.03
C VAL A 427 -16.43 10.45 -2.38
N ASP A 428 -15.87 11.02 -3.45
CA ASP A 428 -16.44 10.91 -4.80
C ASP A 428 -16.46 9.45 -5.28
N THR A 429 -15.40 8.70 -4.97
CA THR A 429 -15.28 7.27 -5.28
C THR A 429 -16.30 6.44 -4.52
N GLU A 430 -16.47 6.68 -3.21
CA GLU A 430 -17.46 5.99 -2.37
C GLU A 430 -18.90 6.27 -2.84
N MET A 431 -19.25 7.54 -3.04
CA MET A 431 -20.59 7.93 -3.50
C MET A 431 -20.94 7.26 -4.83
N SER A 432 -20.04 7.36 -5.81
CA SER A 432 -20.26 6.79 -7.14
C SER A 432 -20.38 5.26 -7.09
N SER A 433 -19.66 4.62 -6.16
CA SER A 433 -19.75 3.17 -5.92
C SER A 433 -21.08 2.75 -5.30
N TYR A 434 -21.67 3.55 -4.40
CA TYR A 434 -23.04 3.30 -3.91
C TYR A 434 -24.07 3.41 -5.03
N VAL A 435 -23.94 4.40 -5.92
CA VAL A 435 -24.86 4.50 -7.07
C VAL A 435 -24.66 3.31 -8.02
N LEU A 436 -23.42 2.86 -8.26
CA LEU A 436 -23.14 1.66 -9.05
C LEU A 436 -23.79 0.40 -8.44
N LEU A 437 -23.75 0.23 -7.11
CA LEU A 437 -24.46 -0.84 -6.41
C LEU A 437 -25.99 -0.76 -6.63
N ALA A 438 -26.57 0.44 -6.62
CA ALA A 438 -27.99 0.63 -6.92
C ALA A 438 -28.34 0.18 -8.36
N TYR A 439 -27.47 0.45 -9.33
CA TYR A 439 -27.60 -0.05 -10.71
C TYR A 439 -27.41 -1.57 -10.82
N ALA A 440 -26.49 -2.15 -10.04
CA ALA A 440 -26.29 -3.60 -9.96
C ALA A 440 -27.56 -4.30 -9.45
N VAL A 441 -28.17 -3.81 -8.35
CA VAL A 441 -29.43 -4.34 -7.82
C VAL A 441 -30.58 -4.25 -8.83
N LYS A 442 -30.61 -3.18 -9.64
CA LYS A 442 -31.59 -3.00 -10.71
C LYS A 442 -31.32 -3.90 -11.93
N ALA A 443 -30.15 -4.55 -12.00
CA ALA A 443 -29.65 -5.26 -13.17
C ALA A 443 -29.60 -4.41 -14.44
N ASP A 444 -29.36 -3.09 -14.30
CA ASP A 444 -29.28 -2.15 -15.42
C ASP A 444 -27.81 -1.95 -15.83
N ILE A 445 -27.32 -2.87 -16.67
CA ILE A 445 -25.94 -2.88 -17.16
C ILE A 445 -25.64 -1.63 -18.01
N VAL A 446 -26.60 -1.20 -18.84
CA VAL A 446 -26.41 -0.04 -19.74
C VAL A 446 -26.31 1.25 -18.92
N GLY A 447 -27.17 1.42 -17.91
CA GLY A 447 -27.11 2.53 -16.97
C GLY A 447 -25.83 2.51 -16.11
N GLY A 448 -25.46 1.37 -15.55
CA GLY A 448 -24.29 1.31 -14.65
C GLY A 448 -22.94 1.39 -15.36
N LYS A 449 -22.87 1.08 -16.67
CA LYS A 449 -21.61 1.01 -17.44
C LYS A 449 -20.74 2.24 -17.24
N GLY A 450 -21.24 3.44 -17.55
CA GLY A 450 -20.46 4.69 -17.45
C GLY A 450 -19.97 5.04 -16.04
N ILE A 451 -20.68 4.57 -15.01
CA ILE A 451 -20.27 4.72 -13.60
C ILE A 451 -19.13 3.76 -13.30
N LEU A 452 -19.28 2.49 -13.72
CA LEU A 452 -18.23 1.49 -13.59
C LEU A 452 -16.94 1.93 -14.30
N GLN A 453 -17.02 2.50 -15.50
CA GLN A 453 -15.83 2.98 -16.22
C GLN A 453 -15.09 4.03 -15.40
N TRP A 454 -15.82 4.97 -14.81
CA TRP A 454 -15.23 6.02 -13.97
C TRP A 454 -14.62 5.46 -12.69
N VAL A 455 -15.33 4.60 -11.96
CA VAL A 455 -14.83 3.96 -10.72
C VAL A 455 -13.58 3.14 -11.04
N ALA A 456 -13.59 2.32 -12.10
CA ALA A 456 -12.41 1.57 -12.51
C ALA A 456 -11.21 2.47 -12.80
N GLN A 457 -11.44 3.72 -13.22
CA GLN A 457 -10.38 4.69 -13.49
C GLN A 457 -9.83 5.41 -12.24
N GLN A 458 -10.45 5.26 -11.06
CA GLN A 458 -9.93 5.83 -9.81
C GLN A 458 -9.01 4.86 -9.05
N ARG A 459 -8.76 3.68 -9.61
CA ARG A 459 -7.95 2.63 -8.96
C ARG A 459 -6.47 2.99 -8.96
N ASN A 460 -5.83 2.84 -7.81
CA ASN A 460 -4.40 3.05 -7.62
C ASN A 460 -3.55 1.90 -8.22
N PRO A 461 -2.21 2.05 -8.32
CA PRO A 461 -1.33 1.02 -8.89
C PRO A 461 -1.35 -0.33 -8.16
N ASN A 462 -1.72 -0.33 -6.88
CA ASN A 462 -1.79 -1.52 -6.03
C ASN A 462 -3.16 -2.21 -6.07
N GLY A 463 -4.07 -1.74 -6.93
CA GLY A 463 -5.37 -2.36 -7.16
C GLY A 463 -6.50 -1.90 -6.22
N GLY A 464 -6.19 -1.04 -5.25
CA GLY A 464 -7.13 -0.40 -4.33
C GLY A 464 -7.47 1.03 -4.76
N PHE A 465 -7.98 1.85 -3.85
CA PHE A 465 -8.37 3.23 -4.10
C PHE A 465 -7.65 4.20 -3.16
N SER A 466 -8.17 5.43 -3.04
CA SER A 466 -7.48 6.51 -2.33
C SER A 466 -7.58 6.40 -0.82
N SER A 467 -8.64 5.76 -0.31
CA SER A 467 -8.86 5.50 1.08
C SER A 467 -9.17 4.03 1.32
N THR A 468 -9.64 3.73 2.53
CA THR A 468 -10.04 2.39 2.89
C THR A 468 -11.51 2.13 2.62
N GLN A 469 -12.38 3.07 2.99
CA GLN A 469 -13.81 2.92 2.79
C GLN A 469 -14.17 2.95 1.31
N ASP A 470 -13.58 3.87 0.54
CA ASP A 470 -13.77 3.91 -0.90
C ASP A 470 -13.29 2.61 -1.54
N THR A 471 -12.20 2.01 -1.07
CA THR A 471 -11.70 0.72 -1.55
C THR A 471 -12.70 -0.39 -1.28
N VAL A 472 -13.20 -0.52 -0.05
CA VAL A 472 -14.17 -1.57 0.30
C VAL A 472 -15.45 -1.42 -0.51
N VAL A 473 -16.03 -0.21 -0.57
CA VAL A 473 -17.29 0.04 -1.27
C VAL A 473 -17.12 -0.08 -2.78
N ALA A 474 -16.03 0.44 -3.36
CA ALA A 474 -15.74 0.33 -4.78
C ALA A 474 -15.48 -1.11 -5.20
N LEU A 475 -14.71 -1.88 -4.43
CA LEU A 475 -14.48 -3.30 -4.73
C LEU A 475 -15.76 -4.12 -4.65
N ASN A 476 -16.64 -3.83 -3.68
CA ASN A 476 -17.97 -4.44 -3.62
C ASN A 476 -18.84 -4.04 -4.82
N ALA A 477 -18.88 -2.75 -5.16
CA ALA A 477 -19.68 -2.25 -6.28
C ALA A 477 -19.20 -2.83 -7.62
N MET A 478 -17.88 -2.87 -7.82
CA MET A 478 -17.26 -3.46 -8.99
C MET A 478 -17.48 -4.96 -9.03
N SER A 479 -17.35 -5.70 -7.92
CA SER A 479 -17.59 -7.14 -7.91
C SER A 479 -19.05 -7.47 -8.25
N GLU A 480 -20.02 -6.84 -7.58
CA GLU A 480 -21.45 -7.03 -7.82
C GLU A 480 -21.85 -6.70 -9.25
N PHE A 481 -21.35 -5.57 -9.78
CA PHE A 481 -21.67 -5.18 -11.16
C PHE A 481 -20.93 -6.05 -12.19
N ALA A 482 -19.68 -6.42 -11.94
CA ALA A 482 -18.90 -7.26 -12.85
C ALA A 482 -19.51 -8.66 -12.99
N LYS A 483 -20.13 -9.22 -11.94
CA LYS A 483 -20.89 -10.48 -12.04
C LYS A 483 -22.00 -10.43 -13.11
N LEU A 484 -22.58 -9.25 -13.33
CA LEU A 484 -23.64 -9.04 -14.34
C LEU A 484 -23.07 -8.77 -15.73
N ALA A 485 -21.92 -8.10 -15.80
CA ALA A 485 -21.33 -7.61 -17.05
C ALA A 485 -20.26 -8.53 -17.65
N TYR A 486 -19.78 -9.54 -16.91
CA TYR A 486 -18.67 -10.39 -17.31
C TYR A 486 -18.96 -11.16 -18.61
N SER A 487 -17.96 -11.20 -19.49
CA SER A 487 -17.98 -11.97 -20.73
C SER A 487 -16.63 -12.65 -20.92
N ASN A 488 -16.64 -13.94 -21.25
CA ASN A 488 -15.44 -14.72 -21.52
C ASN A 488 -15.00 -14.71 -22.99
N ASN A 489 -15.71 -13.96 -23.85
CA ASN A 489 -15.49 -13.96 -25.29
C ASN A 489 -14.75 -12.69 -25.73
N PHE A 490 -13.45 -12.66 -25.50
CA PHE A 490 -12.58 -11.59 -26.00
C PHE A 490 -11.21 -12.11 -26.42
N ASN A 491 -10.65 -11.46 -27.43
CA ASN A 491 -9.25 -11.60 -27.84
C ASN A 491 -8.78 -10.22 -28.30
N VAL A 492 -7.91 -9.60 -27.51
CA VAL A 492 -7.50 -8.21 -27.71
C VAL A 492 -5.99 -8.17 -27.86
N HIS A 493 -5.54 -7.65 -29.00
CA HIS A 493 -4.14 -7.33 -29.24
C HIS A 493 -3.93 -5.84 -28.98
N ILE A 494 -3.09 -5.51 -27.99
CA ILE A 494 -2.82 -4.14 -27.58
C ILE A 494 -1.38 -3.81 -27.92
N THR A 495 -1.18 -2.68 -28.60
CA THR A 495 0.14 -2.09 -28.84
C THR A 495 0.24 -0.77 -28.08
N ALA A 496 1.29 -0.62 -27.26
CA ALA A 496 1.59 0.61 -26.56
C ALA A 496 2.97 1.12 -26.96
N GLN A 497 3.09 2.44 -27.16
CA GLN A 497 4.35 3.08 -27.53
C GLN A 497 4.48 4.38 -26.75
N LEU A 498 5.65 4.58 -26.14
CA LEU A 498 6.02 5.82 -25.48
C LEU A 498 6.98 6.58 -26.40
N ASP A 499 6.54 7.66 -27.02
CA ASP A 499 7.34 8.46 -27.97
C ASP A 499 8.12 7.60 -29.00
N ALA A 500 9.45 7.71 -29.03
CA ALA A 500 10.33 6.94 -29.92
C ALA A 500 10.80 5.59 -29.34
N ALA A 501 10.24 5.15 -28.21
CA ALA A 501 10.58 3.89 -27.57
C ALA A 501 10.07 2.66 -28.36
N PRO A 502 10.56 1.45 -28.06
CA PRO A 502 10.05 0.21 -28.66
C PRO A 502 8.55 0.05 -28.44
N VAL A 503 7.86 -0.50 -29.44
CA VAL A 503 6.44 -0.86 -29.32
C VAL A 503 6.31 -2.07 -28.39
N TYR A 504 5.54 -1.91 -27.33
CA TYR A 504 5.16 -2.98 -26.42
C TYR A 504 3.87 -3.64 -26.90
N THR A 505 3.85 -4.97 -26.91
CA THR A 505 2.69 -5.76 -27.36
C THR A 505 2.13 -6.58 -26.21
N PHE A 506 0.81 -6.60 -26.08
CA PHE A 506 0.08 -7.41 -25.11
C PHE A 506 -1.01 -8.19 -25.84
N ASP A 507 -1.00 -9.52 -25.67
CA ASP A 507 -2.03 -10.41 -26.20
C ASP A 507 -2.92 -10.88 -25.06
N ILE A 508 -4.14 -10.36 -25.02
CA ILE A 508 -5.10 -10.58 -23.94
C ILE A 508 -6.18 -11.55 -24.44
N GLN A 509 -6.24 -12.72 -23.84
CA GLN A 509 -7.11 -13.85 -24.17
C GLN A 509 -7.77 -14.39 -22.90
N GLN A 510 -8.77 -15.26 -23.07
CA GLN A 510 -9.45 -15.87 -21.92
C GLN A 510 -8.48 -16.60 -20.96
N SER A 511 -7.50 -17.34 -21.50
CA SER A 511 -6.55 -18.15 -20.71
C SER A 511 -5.60 -17.33 -19.83
N ASN A 512 -5.38 -16.06 -20.17
CA ASN A 512 -4.53 -15.14 -19.41
C ASN A 512 -5.30 -13.92 -18.90
N SER A 513 -6.64 -14.01 -18.85
CA SER A 513 -7.54 -12.91 -18.50
C SER A 513 -7.26 -12.28 -17.15
N LEU A 514 -6.87 -13.08 -16.16
CA LEU A 514 -6.48 -12.62 -14.81
C LEU A 514 -5.01 -12.21 -14.68
N ILE A 515 -4.19 -12.47 -15.69
CA ILE A 515 -2.74 -12.20 -15.63
C ILE A 515 -2.50 -10.75 -16.03
N LEU A 516 -2.10 -9.92 -15.06
CA LEU A 516 -1.63 -8.57 -15.35
C LEU A 516 -0.30 -8.64 -16.09
N GLN A 517 -0.34 -8.43 -17.40
CA GLN A 517 0.86 -8.36 -18.23
C GLN A 517 1.45 -6.97 -18.12
N THR A 518 2.73 -6.89 -17.78
CA THR A 518 3.42 -5.62 -17.52
C THR A 518 4.66 -5.51 -18.40
N ARG A 519 4.89 -4.33 -18.99
CA ARG A 519 6.13 -3.94 -19.67
C ARG A 519 6.67 -2.68 -19.03
N GLU A 520 7.35 -2.94 -17.91
CA GLU A 520 7.65 -2.03 -16.79
C GLU A 520 6.32 -1.33 -16.32
N VAL A 521 5.99 -1.16 -15.01
CA VAL A 521 4.70 -0.68 -14.27
C VAL A 521 4.42 0.85 -13.79
N ALA A 522 3.39 1.62 -14.16
CA ALA A 522 3.08 2.97 -13.57
C ALA A 522 4.17 4.11 -13.59
N VAL A 523 3.77 5.39 -13.49
CA VAL A 523 4.73 6.51 -13.53
C VAL A 523 5.36 6.69 -12.17
N PHE A 524 6.61 6.25 -12.01
CA PHE A 524 7.43 6.46 -10.83
C PHE A 524 8.40 7.61 -11.06
N PHE A 525 8.60 8.43 -10.04
CA PHE A 525 9.62 9.47 -10.04
C PHE A 525 9.93 9.87 -8.60
N ASN A 526 11.12 10.40 -8.37
CA ASN A 526 11.43 11.03 -7.08
C ASN A 526 11.27 12.55 -7.18
N ILE A 527 10.94 13.19 -6.06
CA ILE A 527 10.91 14.67 -5.94
C ILE A 527 11.83 15.15 -4.83
N GLU A 528 12.50 16.28 -5.07
CA GLU A 528 13.46 16.87 -4.10
C GLU A 528 12.78 17.60 -2.94
N THR A 529 11.65 18.25 -3.22
CA THR A 529 10.89 19.04 -2.24
C THR A 529 9.41 18.88 -2.47
N GLU A 530 8.65 18.68 -1.40
CA GLU A 530 7.20 18.59 -1.46
C GLU A 530 6.53 19.87 -0.97
N VAL A 531 5.45 20.27 -1.64
CA VAL A 531 4.51 21.29 -1.17
C VAL A 531 3.22 20.54 -0.86
N GLU A 532 3.05 20.08 0.38
CA GLU A 532 1.86 19.34 0.81
C GLU A 532 0.84 20.27 1.49
N ASP A 533 -0.43 19.91 1.43
CA ASP A 533 -1.44 20.45 2.34
C ASP A 533 -1.16 19.81 3.72
N LEU A 534 -0.51 20.58 4.61
CA LEU A 534 -0.01 20.10 5.90
C LEU A 534 -1.16 19.72 6.86
N THR A 535 -1.66 18.49 6.77
CA THR A 535 -2.62 17.93 7.73
C THR A 535 -1.93 17.40 8.99
N PHE A 536 -0.61 17.23 8.93
CA PHE A 536 0.26 16.94 10.06
C PHE A 536 1.34 18.02 10.16
N ASP A 537 1.76 18.31 11.39
CA ASP A 537 3.00 19.02 11.68
C ASP A 537 4.06 17.96 11.97
N LEU A 538 5.22 18.04 11.34
CA LEU A 538 6.32 17.11 11.55
C LEU A 538 7.61 17.91 11.72
N THR A 539 8.34 17.59 12.78
CA THR A 539 9.67 18.12 13.06
C THR A 539 10.64 16.98 13.28
N VAL A 540 11.76 17.00 12.55
CA VAL A 540 12.83 16.02 12.65
C VAL A 540 14.10 16.71 13.09
N THR A 541 14.64 16.30 14.24
CA THR A 541 15.80 16.93 14.88
C THR A 541 16.93 15.91 15.03
N MET A 542 18.14 16.29 14.60
CA MET A 542 19.36 15.53 14.90
C MET A 542 19.82 15.91 16.31
N ILE A 543 19.59 15.04 17.30
CA ILE A 543 19.92 15.29 18.71
C ILE A 543 21.42 15.11 18.93
N GLU A 544 21.97 14.00 18.41
CA GLU A 544 23.40 13.72 18.46
C GLU A 544 23.85 13.13 17.13
N GLU A 545 25.02 13.55 16.64
CA GLU A 545 25.63 12.97 15.45
C GLU A 545 27.13 12.76 15.64
N THR A 546 27.60 11.60 15.17
CA THR A 546 29.01 11.28 15.01
C THR A 546 29.21 10.54 13.69
N MET A 547 30.46 10.22 13.34
CA MET A 547 30.76 9.36 12.18
C MET A 547 30.18 7.94 12.28
N ASN A 548 29.86 7.43 13.48
CA ASN A 548 29.49 6.01 13.68
C ASN A 548 28.10 5.79 14.26
N TRP A 549 27.46 6.81 14.81
CA TRP A 549 26.11 6.73 15.33
C TRP A 549 25.40 8.08 15.26
N LEU A 550 24.09 8.02 15.08
CA LEU A 550 23.18 9.15 14.99
C LEU A 550 22.03 8.93 15.98
N VAL A 551 21.59 9.99 16.65
CA VAL A 551 20.35 10.01 17.46
C VAL A 551 19.44 11.04 16.84
N VAL A 552 18.26 10.58 16.41
CA VAL A 552 17.27 11.42 15.74
C VAL A 552 16.00 11.39 16.57
N GLU A 553 15.41 12.57 16.76
CA GLU A 553 14.09 12.76 17.34
C GLU A 553 13.12 13.17 16.23
N THR A 554 11.95 12.55 16.21
CA THR A 554 10.82 12.96 15.38
C THR A 554 9.66 13.35 16.29
N CYS A 555 9.04 14.49 16.04
CA CYS A 555 7.87 14.97 16.75
C CYS A 555 6.78 15.30 15.74
N THR A 556 5.58 14.77 15.96
CA THR A 556 4.44 14.93 15.06
C THR A 556 3.15 15.24 15.81
N ARG A 557 2.28 16.05 15.21
CA ARG A 557 0.93 16.34 15.70
C ARG A 557 -0.06 16.57 14.57
N TRP A 558 -1.34 16.36 14.85
CA TRP A 558 -2.43 16.52 13.88
C TRP A 558 -2.84 17.99 13.70
N LEU A 559 -2.84 18.48 12.46
CA LEU A 559 -3.30 19.81 12.08
C LEU A 559 -4.66 19.81 11.38
N GLY A 560 -5.12 18.68 10.85
CA GLY A 560 -6.40 18.57 10.14
C GLY A 560 -7.64 18.75 11.02
N GLU A 561 -8.82 18.53 10.45
CA GLU A 561 -10.09 18.70 11.18
C GLU A 561 -10.29 17.63 12.27
N GLY A 562 -11.03 17.96 13.33
CA GLY A 562 -11.25 17.08 14.48
C GLY A 562 -10.11 17.07 15.51
N GLU A 563 -10.27 16.28 16.57
CA GLU A 563 -9.35 16.20 17.74
C GLU A 563 -8.06 15.40 17.47
N SER A 564 -8.08 14.47 16.51
CA SER A 564 -6.99 13.56 16.18
C SER A 564 -7.13 13.03 14.75
N SER A 565 -6.04 12.50 14.20
CA SER A 565 -6.06 11.64 13.01
C SER A 565 -6.79 10.32 13.31
N ALA A 566 -7.01 9.49 12.29
CA ALA A 566 -7.23 8.06 12.52
C ALA A 566 -5.87 7.38 12.78
N MET A 567 -5.74 6.09 12.47
CA MET A 567 -4.44 5.41 12.52
C MET A 567 -3.41 6.17 11.68
N ALA A 568 -2.29 6.51 12.29
CA ALA A 568 -1.21 7.21 11.60
C ALA A 568 -0.01 6.27 11.41
N VAL A 569 0.67 6.44 10.29
CA VAL A 569 1.93 5.75 9.99
C VAL A 569 3.04 6.77 9.82
N GLU A 570 4.17 6.50 10.46
CA GLU A 570 5.40 7.25 10.28
C GLU A 570 6.45 6.34 9.63
N GLU A 571 6.88 6.70 8.42
CA GLU A 571 7.97 6.08 7.71
C GLU A 571 9.23 6.93 7.86
N ILE A 572 10.22 6.37 8.56
CA ILE A 572 11.50 7.03 8.80
C ILE A 572 12.55 6.36 7.92
N GLY A 573 13.02 7.05 6.89
CA GLY A 573 14.16 6.59 6.11
C GLY A 573 15.43 6.54 6.96
N ILE A 574 16.36 5.64 6.64
CA ILE A 574 17.66 5.51 7.31
C ILE A 574 18.77 5.95 6.35
N PRO A 575 19.78 6.74 6.78
CA PRO A 575 20.90 7.09 5.92
C PRO A 575 21.66 5.86 5.43
N SER A 576 22.24 5.94 4.23
CA SER A 576 22.99 4.82 3.65
C SER A 576 24.22 4.46 4.49
N GLY A 577 24.42 3.16 4.70
CA GLY A 577 25.45 2.63 5.58
C GLY A 577 25.09 2.66 7.08
N PHE A 578 23.84 2.94 7.43
CA PHE A 578 23.35 2.85 8.81
C PHE A 578 22.21 1.83 8.95
N VAL A 579 22.05 1.30 10.15
CA VAL A 579 20.91 0.47 10.58
C VAL A 579 20.39 0.99 11.91
N VAL A 580 19.10 0.79 12.18
CA VAL A 580 18.51 1.16 13.46
C VAL A 580 18.19 -0.09 14.25
N ASP A 581 18.54 -0.05 15.54
CA ASP A 581 18.15 -1.09 16.48
C ASP A 581 16.73 -0.78 17.01
N PRO A 582 15.73 -1.63 16.73
CA PRO A 582 14.35 -1.41 17.16
C PRO A 582 14.20 -1.24 18.67
N GLU A 583 15.10 -1.80 19.48
CA GLU A 583 15.07 -1.67 20.94
C GLU A 583 15.38 -0.25 21.42
N THR A 584 16.01 0.58 20.58
CA THR A 584 16.35 1.97 20.91
C THR A 584 15.21 2.95 20.65
N ILE A 585 14.12 2.50 20.02
CA ILE A 585 12.97 3.33 19.70
C ILE A 585 12.19 3.60 20.99
N THR A 586 11.87 4.87 21.23
CA THR A 586 11.09 5.28 22.41
C THR A 586 9.75 4.54 22.45
N ALA A 587 9.51 3.81 23.53
CA ALA A 587 8.25 3.12 23.74
C ALA A 587 7.14 4.12 24.10
N LEU A 588 6.10 4.17 23.26
CA LEU A 588 4.93 5.02 23.48
C LEU A 588 3.68 4.14 23.63
N PRO A 589 2.75 4.44 24.55
CA PRO A 589 1.50 3.66 24.70
C PRO A 589 0.64 3.59 23.43
N ILE A 590 0.74 4.64 22.60
CA ILE A 590 0.02 4.78 21.34
C ILE A 590 0.73 4.11 20.15
N LEU A 591 2.02 3.75 20.28
CA LEU A 591 2.78 3.02 19.27
C LEU A 591 2.45 1.53 19.38
N LYS A 592 1.85 0.95 18.33
CA LYS A 592 1.38 -0.45 18.35
C LYS A 592 2.32 -1.42 17.67
N ARG A 593 3.01 -0.95 16.64
CA ARG A 593 3.87 -1.81 15.84
C ARG A 593 5.02 -1.01 15.28
N THR A 594 6.16 -1.68 15.23
CA THR A 594 7.38 -1.22 14.61
C THR A 594 7.81 -2.28 13.62
N GLU A 595 8.09 -1.87 12.40
CA GLU A 595 8.66 -2.73 11.37
C GLU A 595 9.95 -2.11 10.85
N THR A 596 10.96 -2.95 10.64
CA THR A 596 12.17 -2.54 9.93
C THR A 596 12.12 -3.16 8.55
N GLN A 597 12.13 -2.32 7.52
CA GLN A 597 12.05 -2.77 6.14
C GLN A 597 13.14 -2.07 5.34
N ASN A 598 14.10 -2.83 4.81
CA ASN A 598 15.16 -2.30 3.95
C ASN A 598 15.91 -1.13 4.64
N LYS A 599 15.88 0.07 4.03
CA LYS A 599 16.49 1.32 4.51
C LYS A 599 15.48 2.25 5.20
N LYS A 600 14.44 1.71 5.84
CA LYS A 600 13.43 2.47 6.58
C LYS A 600 12.88 1.73 7.81
N ILE A 601 12.35 2.51 8.74
CA ILE A 601 11.53 2.06 9.87
C ILE A 601 10.09 2.51 9.59
N VAL A 602 9.13 1.65 9.86
CA VAL A 602 7.70 1.96 9.75
C VAL A 602 7.08 1.81 11.12
N LEU A 603 6.53 2.91 11.63
CA LEU A 603 5.91 3.01 12.94
C LEU A 603 4.41 3.20 12.78
N TYR A 604 3.63 2.46 13.57
CA TYR A 604 2.16 2.45 13.47
C TYR A 604 1.55 2.93 14.78
N PHE A 605 0.80 4.02 14.72
CA PHE A 605 0.15 4.66 15.87
C PHE A 605 -1.38 4.45 15.84
N ASP A 606 -2.01 4.34 17.01
CA ASP A 606 -3.49 4.30 17.12
C ASP A 606 -4.13 5.55 16.51
N GLU A 607 -3.63 6.71 16.94
CA GLU A 607 -3.99 8.05 16.46
C GLU A 607 -2.92 9.04 16.87
N ILE A 608 -2.81 10.15 16.15
CA ILE A 608 -2.02 11.32 16.54
C ILE A 608 -2.99 12.46 16.82
N GLY A 609 -2.96 12.98 18.05
CA GLY A 609 -3.81 14.07 18.49
C GLY A 609 -3.24 15.45 18.18
N LYS A 610 -3.85 16.49 18.76
CA LYS A 610 -3.32 17.87 18.70
C LYS A 610 -2.04 18.09 19.51
N ALA A 611 -1.74 17.22 20.46
CA ALA A 611 -0.52 17.27 21.25
C ALA A 611 0.64 16.59 20.50
N ASP A 612 1.87 17.10 20.72
CA ASP A 612 3.07 16.54 20.11
C ASP A 612 3.33 15.11 20.61
N VAL A 613 3.53 14.21 19.64
CA VAL A 613 4.01 12.85 19.85
C VAL A 613 5.45 12.80 19.39
N CYS A 614 6.37 12.67 20.33
CA CYS A 614 7.81 12.62 20.05
C CYS A 614 8.39 11.24 20.33
N LEU A 615 9.30 10.80 19.46
CA LEU A 615 10.10 9.60 19.67
C LEU A 615 11.54 9.83 19.26
N THR A 616 12.43 9.10 19.90
CA THR A 616 13.85 9.06 19.57
C THR A 616 14.24 7.66 19.13
N PHE A 617 15.22 7.57 18.23
CA PHE A 617 15.84 6.32 17.82
C PHE A 617 17.34 6.51 17.55
N ARG A 618 18.10 5.42 17.64
CA ARG A 618 19.55 5.42 17.39
C ARG A 618 19.90 4.63 16.15
N ALA A 619 20.54 5.29 15.19
CA ALA A 619 21.14 4.64 14.03
C ALA A 619 22.63 4.36 14.27
N GLN A 620 23.09 3.16 13.91
CA GLN A 620 24.47 2.72 14.02
C GLN A 620 25.03 2.41 12.63
N ARG A 621 26.30 2.76 12.43
CA ARG A 621 26.96 2.57 11.15
C ARG A 621 27.36 1.12 10.93
N THR A 622 27.05 0.61 9.74
CA THR A 622 27.43 -0.72 9.23
C THR A 622 28.16 -0.65 7.90
N GLY A 623 27.98 0.44 7.15
CA GLY A 623 28.64 0.68 5.86
C GLY A 623 29.48 1.96 5.87
N LEU A 624 30.48 1.99 5.01
CA LEU A 624 31.39 3.12 4.89
C LEU A 624 30.91 4.06 3.78
N VAL A 625 30.03 5.00 4.13
CA VAL A 625 29.45 5.98 3.20
C VAL A 625 29.81 7.40 3.64
N ALA A 626 30.34 8.20 2.71
CA ALA A 626 30.62 9.63 2.86
C ALA A 626 29.72 10.45 1.91
N LYS A 627 29.68 11.77 2.11
CA LYS A 627 28.83 12.69 1.33
C LYS A 627 27.36 12.24 1.29
N SER A 628 26.83 11.82 2.44
CA SER A 628 25.49 11.22 2.51
C SER A 628 24.40 12.19 2.07
N GLN A 629 23.40 11.70 1.35
CA GLN A 629 22.26 12.48 0.89
C GLN A 629 21.20 12.68 1.99
N PRO A 630 20.29 13.67 1.87
CA PRO A 630 19.17 13.82 2.78
C PRO A 630 18.24 12.60 2.76
N THR A 631 17.69 12.28 3.93
CA THR A 631 16.76 11.17 4.14
C THR A 631 15.40 11.70 4.56
N ALA A 632 14.32 11.11 4.04
CA ALA A 632 12.96 11.55 4.34
C ALA A 632 12.36 10.86 5.57
N VAL A 633 11.54 11.60 6.31
CA VAL A 633 10.55 11.11 7.26
C VAL A 633 9.18 11.54 6.75
N ARG A 634 8.25 10.59 6.68
CA ARG A 634 6.89 10.83 6.19
C ARG A 634 5.89 10.35 7.22
N VAL A 635 4.93 11.21 7.57
CA VAL A 635 3.78 10.86 8.41
C VAL A 635 2.52 10.98 7.58
N TYR A 636 1.65 9.99 7.64
CA TYR A 636 0.37 10.03 6.93
C TYR A 636 -0.74 9.29 7.70
N ASP A 637 -1.98 9.69 7.44
CA ASP A 637 -3.15 8.93 7.87
C ASP A 637 -3.23 7.64 7.04
N TYR A 638 -3.28 6.50 7.72
CA TYR A 638 -3.29 5.20 7.06
C TYR A 638 -4.52 5.00 6.18
N TYR A 639 -5.68 5.53 6.59
CA TYR A 639 -6.93 5.35 5.87
C TYR A 639 -7.12 6.40 4.80
N GLU A 640 -6.51 7.57 4.93
CA GLU A 640 -6.52 8.62 3.93
C GLU A 640 -5.09 9.14 3.67
N PRO A 641 -4.25 8.40 2.93
CA PRO A 641 -2.84 8.74 2.73
C PRO A 641 -2.58 10.10 2.04
N GLY A 642 -3.61 10.73 1.48
CA GLY A 642 -3.56 12.12 1.03
C GLY A 642 -3.36 13.13 2.16
N ASN A 643 -3.72 12.78 3.39
CA ASN A 643 -3.45 13.53 4.61
C ASN A 643 -2.05 13.15 5.11
N GLN A 644 -1.05 13.93 4.75
CA GLN A 644 0.35 13.57 5.01
C GLN A 644 1.27 14.79 5.15
N VAL A 645 2.45 14.54 5.69
CA VAL A 645 3.58 15.47 5.71
C VAL A 645 4.89 14.71 5.50
N THR A 646 5.80 15.30 4.74
CA THR A 646 7.15 14.78 4.50
C THR A 646 8.19 15.83 4.88
N GLN A 647 9.20 15.43 5.66
CA GLN A 647 10.34 16.27 6.02
C GLN A 647 11.65 15.52 5.82
N PHE A 648 12.67 16.23 5.34
CA PHE A 648 14.01 15.67 5.17
C PHE A 648 14.92 16.03 6.34
N TYR A 649 15.79 15.09 6.71
CA TYR A 649 16.88 15.32 7.64
C TYR A 649 18.19 14.80 7.06
N GLN A 650 19.31 15.38 7.50
CA GLN A 650 20.64 15.03 7.00
C GLN A 650 21.67 15.29 8.10
N SER A 651 22.57 14.32 8.32
CA SER A 651 23.72 14.54 9.21
C SER A 651 24.69 15.54 8.57
N LYS A 652 25.09 16.58 9.30
CA LYS A 652 26.07 17.55 8.82
C LYS A 652 27.46 16.91 8.72
N ILE A 653 27.81 16.10 9.72
CA ILE A 653 29.08 15.36 9.74
C ILE A 653 29.20 14.45 8.51
N LEU A 654 28.18 13.64 8.20
CA LEU A 654 28.23 12.72 7.06
C LEU A 654 28.09 13.41 5.70
N LYS A 655 27.42 14.56 5.64
CA LYS A 655 27.33 15.37 4.43
C LYS A 655 28.68 15.97 4.06
N GLU A 656 29.40 16.47 5.06
CA GLU A 656 30.68 17.17 4.86
C GLU A 656 31.86 16.19 4.81
N SER A 657 31.68 14.95 5.29
CA SER A 657 32.74 13.95 5.36
C SER A 657 33.40 13.66 4.00
N SER A 658 34.70 13.44 4.06
CA SER A 658 35.53 12.95 2.96
C SER A 658 35.66 11.43 3.03
N MET A 659 36.13 10.83 1.94
CA MET A 659 36.37 9.38 1.93
C MET A 659 37.38 8.96 3.02
N CYS A 660 38.41 9.75 3.29
CA CYS A 660 39.43 9.41 4.28
C CYS A 660 38.97 9.49 5.74
N GLU A 661 38.00 10.35 6.05
CA GLU A 661 37.43 10.39 7.40
C GLU A 661 36.51 9.18 7.66
N VAL A 662 35.88 8.69 6.59
CA VAL A 662 34.96 7.55 6.61
C VAL A 662 35.71 6.22 6.51
N CYS A 663 36.81 6.16 5.77
CA CYS A 663 37.61 4.97 5.49
C CYS A 663 39.10 5.27 5.73
N VAL A 664 39.55 5.06 6.97
CA VAL A 664 40.97 5.27 7.34
C VAL A 664 41.92 4.26 6.69
N GLU A 665 41.41 3.07 6.33
CA GLU A 665 42.16 1.99 5.67
C GLU A 665 42.18 2.14 4.15
N CYS A 666 41.55 3.17 3.59
CA CYS A 666 41.60 3.46 2.17
C CYS A 666 43.00 3.96 1.77
N GLU A 667 43.42 3.64 0.55
CA GLU A 667 44.73 4.02 0.03
C GLU A 667 44.92 5.54 0.09
N ASN A 668 46.08 5.98 0.59
CA ASN A 668 46.46 7.40 0.79
C ASN A 668 45.61 8.18 1.82
N CYS A 669 44.88 7.52 2.71
CA CYS A 669 44.14 8.18 3.80
C CYS A 669 44.86 8.23 5.16
N VAL A 670 45.91 7.41 5.32
CA VAL A 670 46.74 7.30 6.53
C VAL A 670 47.64 8.52 6.73
#